data_AF-B4MXA4-F1
#
_entry.id   AF-B4MXA4-F1
#
_cell.length_a   1.000
_cell.length_b   1.000
_cell.length_c   1.000
_cell.angle_alpha   90.00
_cell.angle_beta   90.00
_cell.angle_gamma   90.00
#
_symmetry.space_group_name_H-M   'P 1'
#
loop_
_entity.id
_entity.type
_entity.pdbx_description
1 polymer ?
#
loop_
_entity_poly.entity_id
_entity_poly.type
_entity_poly.pdbx_seq_one_letter_code
_entity_poly.pdbx_strand_id
1 'polypeptide(L)'
;MLGATVNLALIGALYLILPFTYAQHHYDEHKTSNIIWCTKSQEEQYKCLNLTQAIERDRALFDDVFLDLTCFMAYSADECIHHIDREKAHITTLDAGDVFTSGRYNSLIPIMQEKLEGGFTEYESVAVVKKGSLQDVFNLRDLRYKRACFPWVGSLAGWIVPIHTLQKEGGMEVVDCNNQVKTAANYFNNSCAVYSLTDKYNPIGDNSDKLCTLCTGKIPGGRCSAADPYYGYDGAFRCLLEAGDVAFLRHSTVSEMLQSAEFKSLSPNNFELLCRGGNRVPITDYRQCSWGKVPADAVVTTSARSFRDRKLYQQFLKRIVELYSEGLRETPNSQQQIGNGGFNSFNDQNRNYPYDQQQFGNGPYDNVNAYNNRNQQNPYDPYDSNPNYRNDRLDSSFTTERNPLDSNSSVLYEKFHVFDSKRYGKTNLLFQDASRSLTAIPQDDQSFTKYLQDSIHYIYGIRECPVPAMTLCVTSDPEFEKCVKMKTALKAQILKPELICKKMHSHINCMQLIQAGKADISVFDAGDVYTGGLNYDLVPFMSEVYNLGEPEYYVVAVAKEEDPDTELTYLKGKYTCHTGINMAAGWTYPMAFLISNGWIRPYGCDSVRAAAEYFTKSCVPGATSSEYNTGVPYDSMCDLCHGTSYRYCRRDASEDYYGHTGAFRCLVEGGGHVAFMKHTTVMESTGGKRKEWWARNALNDDFELLCTDGTRAELQDYRRCNLGKVKANAVVTRGGVNYNETQLNAYINLLTYAQQLYGRKDVDAFSFSMFESPLGHYDLIFQDATRQLQIIPTEQRRYDTYLGGNFMRARRITDCYAGASQLAISSLLLLCLNAIALRLFL
;
A
#
# COMPACT_ATOMS: atom_id res chain seq x y z
N MET A 1 47.52 38.65 -48.63
CA MET A 1 48.36 37.59 -49.26
C MET A 1 47.76 36.26 -48.87
N LEU A 2 47.58 35.34 -49.83
CA LEU A 2 46.97 34.03 -49.59
C LEU A 2 48.02 32.99 -49.16
N GLY A 3 47.58 31.93 -48.47
CA GLY A 3 48.35 30.68 -48.40
C GLY A 3 48.43 30.03 -47.02
N ALA A 4 47.40 29.24 -46.66
CA ALA A 4 47.57 28.07 -45.81
C ALA A 4 47.24 26.85 -46.68
N THR A 5 48.25 26.04 -47.01
CA THR A 5 48.11 24.93 -47.97
C THR A 5 47.60 23.66 -47.30
N VAL A 6 46.50 23.14 -47.85
CA VAL A 6 45.85 21.87 -47.48
C VAL A 6 46.62 20.67 -48.06
N ASN A 7 46.68 19.56 -47.31
CA ASN A 7 47.28 18.31 -47.79
C ASN A 7 46.52 17.69 -48.98
N LEU A 8 47.25 17.29 -50.01
CA LEU A 8 46.73 16.43 -51.08
C LEU A 8 46.71 14.96 -50.64
N ALA A 9 45.65 14.22 -50.95
CA ALA A 9 45.67 12.95 -51.69
C ALA A 9 44.31 12.19 -51.63
N LEU A 10 43.38 12.56 -52.51
CA LEU A 10 42.56 11.56 -53.21
C LEU A 10 43.48 10.90 -54.28
N ILE A 11 43.33 9.67 -54.78
CA ILE A 11 42.17 8.82 -55.09
C ILE A 11 42.62 7.33 -55.02
N GLY A 12 41.72 6.40 -54.66
CA GLY A 12 41.67 5.09 -55.31
C GLY A 12 42.10 3.83 -54.53
N ALA A 13 41.17 3.26 -53.77
CA ALA A 13 41.06 1.80 -53.54
C ALA A 13 39.68 1.46 -52.94
N LEU A 14 38.69 1.17 -53.78
CA LEU A 14 37.53 0.38 -53.35
C LEU A 14 37.91 -1.11 -53.34
N TYR A 15 37.24 -1.90 -52.49
CA TYR A 15 37.45 -3.34 -52.23
C TYR A 15 38.73 -3.70 -51.45
N LEU A 16 38.57 -4.06 -50.17
CA LEU A 16 38.64 -5.46 -49.69
C LEU A 16 38.46 -5.54 -48.16
N ILE A 17 37.43 -6.28 -47.74
CA ILE A 17 37.35 -7.15 -46.55
C ILE A 17 37.82 -6.57 -45.19
N LEU A 18 36.83 -6.20 -44.36
CA LEU A 18 36.90 -6.33 -42.90
C LEU A 18 35.94 -7.47 -42.48
N PRO A 19 36.39 -8.50 -41.74
CA PRO A 19 35.48 -9.53 -41.24
C PRO A 19 34.70 -8.97 -40.05
N PHE A 20 33.38 -8.78 -40.24
CA PHE A 20 32.47 -8.65 -39.11
C PHE A 20 32.48 -9.97 -38.32
N THR A 21 33.10 -9.96 -37.14
CA THR A 21 32.91 -11.01 -36.15
C THR A 21 31.46 -10.95 -35.66
N TYR A 22 30.61 -11.73 -36.32
CA TYR A 22 29.25 -11.99 -35.84
C TYR A 22 29.37 -12.77 -34.54
N ALA A 23 29.29 -12.08 -33.40
CA ALA A 23 29.09 -12.71 -32.12
C ALA A 23 27.68 -13.30 -32.11
N GLN A 24 27.53 -14.52 -32.63
CA GLN A 24 26.37 -15.33 -32.36
C GLN A 24 26.38 -15.62 -30.85
N HIS A 25 25.64 -14.81 -30.09
CA HIS A 25 25.13 -15.26 -28.81
C HIS A 25 24.29 -16.50 -29.08
N HIS A 26 24.89 -17.67 -28.88
CA HIS A 26 24.16 -18.90 -28.64
C HIS A 26 23.32 -18.67 -27.38
N TYR A 27 22.06 -18.28 -27.60
CA TYR A 27 21.04 -18.38 -26.57
C TYR A 27 20.79 -19.88 -26.44
N ASP A 28 21.38 -20.49 -25.44
CA ASP A 28 21.20 -21.92 -25.18
C ASP A 28 19.70 -22.13 -24.89
N GLU A 29 19.00 -22.89 -25.74
CA GLU A 29 17.60 -23.23 -25.51
C GLU A 29 17.55 -24.20 -24.32
N HIS A 30 17.56 -23.66 -23.09
CA HIS A 30 17.21 -24.40 -21.90
C HIS A 30 15.78 -24.93 -22.06
N LYS A 31 15.66 -26.16 -22.56
CA LYS A 31 14.40 -26.87 -22.69
C LYS A 31 13.88 -27.16 -21.28
N THR A 32 12.93 -26.34 -20.83
CA THR A 32 12.24 -26.52 -19.54
C THR A 32 11.70 -27.95 -19.44
N SER A 33 12.24 -28.71 -18.50
CA SER A 33 11.98 -30.14 -18.30
C SER A 33 11.42 -30.45 -16.91
N ASN A 34 11.47 -29.50 -15.98
CA ASN A 34 11.04 -29.64 -14.59
C ASN A 34 10.08 -28.51 -14.19
N ILE A 35 9.07 -28.83 -13.39
CA ILE A 35 8.11 -27.91 -12.80
C ILE A 35 7.98 -28.18 -11.30
N ILE A 36 8.11 -27.14 -10.48
CA ILE A 36 8.05 -27.23 -9.02
C ILE A 36 6.71 -26.65 -8.56
N TRP A 37 5.84 -27.49 -8.01
CA TRP A 37 4.57 -27.07 -7.42
C TRP A 37 4.78 -26.68 -5.95
N CYS A 38 4.38 -25.47 -5.58
CA CYS A 38 4.39 -25.04 -4.19
C CYS A 38 3.09 -25.45 -3.48
N THR A 39 3.20 -26.22 -2.41
CA THR A 39 2.06 -26.65 -1.58
C THR A 39 2.00 -25.84 -0.29
N LYS A 40 0.79 -25.62 0.21
CA LYS A 40 0.46 -24.69 1.31
C LYS A 40 0.15 -25.42 2.62
N SER A 41 0.14 -26.76 2.61
CA SER A 41 -0.16 -27.60 3.76
C SER A 41 0.43 -29.01 3.62
N GLN A 42 0.54 -29.73 4.74
CA GLN A 42 1.08 -31.10 4.76
C GLN A 42 0.21 -32.09 3.97
N GLU A 43 -1.12 -31.92 4.01
CA GLU A 43 -2.07 -32.74 3.27
C GLU A 43 -1.99 -32.48 1.76
N GLU A 44 -1.81 -31.22 1.36
CA GLU A 44 -1.57 -30.83 -0.04
C GLU A 44 -0.22 -31.36 -0.56
N GLN A 45 0.82 -31.36 0.28
CA GLN A 45 2.11 -32.00 -0.05
C GLN A 45 1.95 -33.51 -0.32
N TYR A 46 1.14 -34.23 0.47
CA TYR A 46 0.87 -35.65 0.20
C TYR A 46 0.09 -35.84 -1.12
N LYS A 47 -0.90 -34.99 -1.43
CA LYS A 47 -1.62 -35.04 -2.71
C LYS A 47 -0.69 -34.74 -3.90
N CYS A 48 0.23 -33.78 -3.75
CA CYS A 48 1.22 -33.44 -4.77
C CYS A 48 2.18 -34.61 -5.03
N LEU A 49 2.74 -35.22 -3.98
CA LEU A 49 3.66 -36.36 -4.13
C LEU A 49 2.98 -37.57 -4.80
N ASN A 50 1.71 -37.83 -4.50
CA ASN A 50 0.92 -38.86 -5.18
C ASN A 50 0.64 -38.50 -6.65
N LEU A 51 0.45 -37.22 -6.97
CA LEU A 51 0.31 -36.73 -8.36
C LEU A 51 1.61 -36.94 -9.14
N THR A 52 2.78 -36.62 -8.57
CA THR A 52 4.09 -36.92 -9.17
C THR A 52 4.24 -38.41 -9.50
N GLN A 53 3.89 -39.30 -8.56
CA GLN A 53 3.96 -40.75 -8.79
C GLN A 53 3.02 -41.22 -9.91
N ALA A 54 1.81 -40.65 -10.00
CA ALA A 54 0.89 -40.94 -11.09
C ALA A 54 1.45 -40.47 -12.44
N ILE A 55 2.00 -39.24 -12.51
CA ILE A 55 2.60 -38.67 -13.73
C ILE A 55 3.81 -39.47 -14.21
N GLU A 56 4.70 -39.91 -13.32
CA GLU A 56 5.85 -40.75 -13.72
C GLU A 56 5.40 -42.15 -14.19
N ARG A 57 4.38 -42.75 -13.55
CA ARG A 57 3.78 -44.02 -14.01
C ARG A 57 3.20 -43.88 -15.42
N ASP A 58 2.46 -42.80 -15.66
CA ASP A 58 1.70 -42.55 -16.89
C ASP A 58 2.48 -41.68 -17.89
N ARG A 59 3.80 -41.54 -17.72
CA ARG A 59 4.71 -40.65 -18.47
C ARG A 59 4.57 -40.75 -19.99
N ALA A 60 4.35 -41.96 -20.51
CA ALA A 60 4.15 -42.20 -21.95
C ALA A 60 2.86 -41.56 -22.51
N LEU A 61 1.90 -41.17 -21.67
CA LEU A 61 0.65 -40.51 -22.07
C LEU A 61 0.77 -38.98 -22.18
N PHE A 62 1.95 -38.42 -21.85
CA PHE A 62 2.22 -36.97 -21.87
C PHE A 62 3.03 -36.51 -23.10
N ASP A 63 3.42 -37.42 -23.99
CA ASP A 63 4.08 -37.14 -25.28
C ASP A 63 5.21 -36.08 -25.18
N ASP A 64 5.12 -34.99 -25.96
CA ASP A 64 6.10 -33.90 -26.03
C ASP A 64 5.89 -32.82 -24.95
N VAL A 65 4.78 -32.87 -24.21
CA VAL A 65 4.42 -31.90 -23.16
C VAL A 65 4.76 -32.36 -21.74
N PHE A 66 5.44 -33.49 -21.60
CA PHE A 66 5.89 -34.02 -20.30
C PHE A 66 6.85 -33.08 -19.56
N LEU A 67 6.60 -32.88 -18.27
CA LEU A 67 7.47 -32.20 -17.32
C LEU A 67 7.63 -33.06 -16.06
N ASP A 68 8.85 -33.12 -15.53
CA ASP A 68 9.16 -33.68 -14.22
C ASP A 68 8.54 -32.78 -13.13
N LEU A 69 7.46 -33.25 -12.49
CA LEU A 69 6.74 -32.53 -11.45
C LEU A 69 7.31 -32.85 -10.07
N THR A 70 7.84 -31.83 -9.40
CA THR A 70 8.30 -31.95 -8.00
C THR A 70 7.50 -31.02 -7.07
N CYS A 71 7.51 -31.31 -5.77
CA CYS A 71 6.62 -30.69 -4.79
C CYS A 71 7.43 -29.98 -3.67
N PHE A 72 7.33 -28.66 -3.60
CA PHE A 72 7.95 -27.83 -2.57
C PHE A 72 6.90 -27.47 -1.49
N MET A 73 7.16 -27.81 -0.24
CA MET A 73 6.24 -27.52 0.86
C MET A 73 6.54 -26.17 1.50
N ALA A 74 5.54 -25.28 1.50
CA ALA A 74 5.48 -24.05 2.28
C ALA A 74 4.35 -24.14 3.32
N TYR A 75 4.25 -23.15 4.20
CA TYR A 75 3.28 -23.09 5.29
C TYR A 75 2.05 -22.21 4.99
N SER A 76 2.05 -21.47 3.88
CA SER A 76 0.94 -20.60 3.47
C SER A 76 1.00 -20.21 1.98
N ALA A 77 -0.11 -19.68 1.46
CA ALA A 77 -0.15 -19.10 0.11
C ALA A 77 0.81 -17.92 -0.06
N ASP A 78 0.94 -17.07 0.96
CA ASP A 78 1.84 -15.91 1.00
C ASP A 78 3.32 -16.31 0.87
N GLU A 79 3.70 -17.37 1.58
CA GLU A 79 5.05 -17.93 1.49
C GLU A 79 5.30 -18.57 0.11
N CYS A 80 4.32 -19.28 -0.46
CA CYS A 80 4.42 -19.78 -1.84
C CYS A 80 4.60 -18.65 -2.86
N ILE A 81 3.90 -17.52 -2.71
CA ILE A 81 4.06 -16.34 -3.56
C ILE A 81 5.51 -15.86 -3.52
N HIS A 82 6.11 -15.72 -2.33
CA HIS A 82 7.50 -15.32 -2.17
C HIS A 82 8.52 -16.35 -2.68
N HIS A 83 8.25 -17.66 -2.58
CA HIS A 83 9.12 -18.68 -3.14
C HIS A 83 9.05 -18.75 -4.67
N ILE A 84 7.90 -18.45 -5.29
CA ILE A 84 7.77 -18.38 -6.76
C ILE A 84 8.42 -17.11 -7.33
N ASP A 85 8.24 -15.96 -6.66
CA ASP A 85 8.90 -14.68 -6.98
C ASP A 85 10.44 -14.82 -6.96
N ARG A 86 10.96 -15.62 -6.02
CA ARG A 86 12.39 -15.96 -5.87
C ARG A 86 12.82 -17.22 -6.64
N GLU A 87 11.97 -17.73 -7.54
CA GLU A 87 12.18 -18.92 -8.37
C GLU A 87 12.59 -20.22 -7.65
N LYS A 88 12.30 -20.34 -6.34
CA LYS A 88 12.44 -21.58 -5.56
C LYS A 88 11.32 -22.58 -5.83
N ALA A 89 10.17 -22.09 -6.29
CA ALA A 89 9.08 -22.88 -6.84
C ALA A 89 8.61 -22.24 -8.16
N HIS A 90 7.82 -22.96 -8.96
CA HIS A 90 7.41 -22.51 -10.29
C HIS A 90 5.92 -22.16 -10.38
N ILE A 91 5.04 -22.92 -9.71
CA ILE A 91 3.58 -22.69 -9.73
C ILE A 91 2.88 -22.97 -8.40
N THR A 92 1.73 -22.36 -8.19
CA THR A 92 0.72 -22.70 -7.17
C THR A 92 -0.67 -22.26 -7.66
N THR A 93 -1.74 -22.79 -7.06
CA THR A 93 -3.08 -22.20 -7.12
C THR A 93 -3.30 -21.14 -6.04
N LEU A 94 -4.02 -20.07 -6.37
CA LEU A 94 -4.39 -18.95 -5.49
C LEU A 94 -5.87 -18.57 -5.66
N ASP A 95 -6.51 -18.15 -4.55
CA ASP A 95 -7.80 -17.44 -4.59
C ASP A 95 -7.62 -16.10 -5.31
N ALA A 96 -8.68 -15.59 -5.94
CA ALA A 96 -8.62 -14.34 -6.68
C ALA A 96 -8.11 -13.14 -5.84
N GLY A 97 -8.33 -13.10 -4.52
CA GLY A 97 -7.76 -12.08 -3.63
C GLY A 97 -6.24 -12.19 -3.47
N ASP A 98 -5.72 -13.41 -3.48
CA ASP A 98 -4.28 -13.68 -3.43
C ASP A 98 -3.63 -13.44 -4.81
N VAL A 99 -4.32 -13.71 -5.93
CA VAL A 99 -3.84 -13.37 -7.29
C VAL A 99 -3.64 -11.86 -7.46
N PHE A 100 -4.53 -11.02 -6.91
CA PHE A 100 -4.30 -9.57 -6.86
C PHE A 100 -3.01 -9.23 -6.12
N THR A 101 -2.81 -9.84 -4.94
CA THR A 101 -1.67 -9.56 -4.07
C THR A 101 -0.37 -10.01 -4.74
N SER A 102 -0.32 -11.23 -5.27
CA SER A 102 0.85 -11.80 -5.94
C SER A 102 1.22 -11.03 -7.21
N GLY A 103 0.24 -10.61 -8.00
CA GLY A 103 0.47 -9.86 -9.22
C GLY A 103 0.88 -8.41 -9.00
N ARG A 104 0.45 -7.80 -7.88
CA ARG A 104 0.84 -6.42 -7.54
C ARG A 104 2.18 -6.33 -6.81
N TYR A 105 2.48 -7.23 -5.88
CA TYR A 105 3.63 -7.10 -4.98
C TYR A 105 4.78 -8.07 -5.29
N ASN A 106 4.55 -9.11 -6.10
CA ASN A 106 5.52 -10.18 -6.39
C ASN A 106 5.56 -10.58 -7.87
N SER A 107 5.06 -9.71 -8.77
CA SER A 107 5.07 -9.89 -10.23
C SER A 107 4.56 -11.26 -10.74
N LEU A 108 3.67 -11.93 -10.00
CA LEU A 108 3.12 -13.22 -10.44
C LEU A 108 1.93 -13.02 -11.39
N ILE A 109 1.82 -13.90 -12.37
CA ILE A 109 0.81 -13.85 -13.43
C ILE A 109 -0.03 -15.13 -13.46
N PRO A 110 -1.38 -15.04 -13.50
CA PRO A 110 -2.24 -16.19 -13.70
C PRO A 110 -2.11 -16.73 -15.13
N ILE A 111 -1.84 -18.03 -15.26
CA ILE A 111 -1.68 -18.72 -16.55
C ILE A 111 -2.83 -19.69 -16.85
N MET A 112 -3.53 -20.20 -15.84
CA MET A 112 -4.74 -21.01 -16.01
C MET A 112 -5.76 -20.66 -14.94
N GLN A 113 -7.04 -20.86 -15.27
CA GLN A 113 -8.16 -20.66 -14.37
C GLN A 113 -8.93 -21.96 -14.19
N GLU A 114 -9.40 -22.23 -12.97
CA GLU A 114 -10.29 -23.34 -12.66
C GLU A 114 -11.68 -23.15 -13.31
N LYS A 115 -12.25 -24.25 -13.81
CA LYS A 115 -13.56 -24.28 -14.46
C LYS A 115 -14.48 -25.21 -13.68
N LEU A 116 -15.56 -24.62 -13.18
CA LEU A 116 -16.55 -25.25 -12.33
C LEU A 116 -17.62 -25.99 -13.14
N GLU A 117 -18.52 -26.67 -12.45
CA GLU A 117 -19.66 -27.37 -13.05
C GLU A 117 -20.55 -26.45 -13.89
N GLY A 118 -21.10 -26.96 -15.00
CA GLY A 118 -21.77 -26.13 -16.01
C GLY A 118 -20.83 -25.28 -16.87
N GLY A 119 -19.52 -25.32 -16.62
CA GLY A 119 -18.50 -24.65 -17.41
C GLY A 119 -18.23 -23.19 -17.03
N PHE A 120 -18.67 -22.75 -15.85
CA PHE A 120 -18.43 -21.39 -15.36
C PHE A 120 -16.98 -21.21 -14.86
N THR A 121 -16.41 -20.04 -15.10
CA THR A 121 -15.12 -19.57 -14.57
C THR A 121 -15.29 -18.56 -13.43
N GLU A 122 -16.50 -18.46 -12.90
CA GLU A 122 -16.91 -17.57 -11.81
C GLU A 122 -17.74 -18.35 -10.79
N TYR A 123 -17.74 -17.88 -9.55
CA TYR A 123 -18.62 -18.37 -8.49
C TYR A 123 -19.21 -17.21 -7.68
N GLU A 124 -20.35 -17.46 -7.04
CA GLU A 124 -21.02 -16.45 -6.19
C GLU A 124 -20.46 -16.47 -4.75
N SER A 125 -20.19 -15.29 -4.20
CA SER A 125 -19.99 -15.04 -2.76
C SER A 125 -21.35 -15.00 -2.06
N VAL A 126 -21.48 -15.72 -0.93
CA VAL A 126 -22.74 -15.83 -0.18
C VAL A 126 -22.53 -15.71 1.32
N ALA A 127 -23.53 -15.17 2.01
CA ALA A 127 -23.62 -15.23 3.47
C ALA A 127 -24.55 -16.38 3.88
N VAL A 128 -24.02 -17.37 4.59
CA VAL A 128 -24.75 -18.57 5.05
C VAL A 128 -25.10 -18.42 6.53
N VAL A 129 -26.34 -18.73 6.87
CA VAL A 129 -26.87 -18.72 8.24
C VAL A 129 -27.56 -20.04 8.56
N LYS A 130 -27.65 -20.39 9.84
CA LYS A 130 -28.49 -21.54 10.27
C LYS A 130 -29.96 -21.19 10.08
N LYS A 131 -30.74 -22.10 9.52
CA LYS A 131 -32.20 -21.94 9.39
C LYS A 131 -32.80 -21.68 10.77
N GLY A 132 -33.68 -20.69 10.86
CA GLY A 132 -34.28 -20.27 12.13
C GLY A 132 -33.42 -19.33 12.99
N SER A 133 -32.13 -19.14 12.71
CA SER A 133 -31.26 -18.18 13.44
C SER A 133 -31.36 -16.75 12.92
N LEU A 134 -30.85 -15.76 13.67
CA LEU A 134 -30.79 -14.34 13.28
C LEU A 134 -32.15 -13.72 12.88
N GLN A 135 -33.24 -14.08 13.56
CA GLN A 135 -34.60 -13.57 13.26
C GLN A 135 -34.75 -12.05 13.41
N ASP A 136 -33.78 -11.39 14.04
CA ASP A 136 -33.70 -9.94 14.21
C ASP A 136 -32.92 -9.23 13.09
N VAL A 137 -32.45 -9.97 12.08
CA VAL A 137 -31.76 -9.44 10.89
C VAL A 137 -32.75 -9.34 9.72
N PHE A 138 -33.20 -8.13 9.44
CA PHE A 138 -34.12 -7.77 8.35
C PHE A 138 -33.43 -7.01 7.21
N ASN A 139 -32.26 -6.44 7.45
CA ASN A 139 -31.43 -5.75 6.47
C ASN A 139 -29.94 -5.87 6.85
N LEU A 140 -29.03 -5.45 5.94
CA LEU A 140 -27.59 -5.60 6.16
C LEU A 140 -27.05 -4.87 7.39
N ARG A 141 -27.68 -3.78 7.86
CA ARG A 141 -27.23 -3.03 9.05
C ARG A 141 -27.40 -3.81 10.34
N ASP A 142 -28.34 -4.76 10.36
CA ASP A 142 -28.64 -5.59 11.53
C ASP A 142 -27.58 -6.69 11.75
N LEU A 143 -26.62 -6.83 10.82
CA LEU A 143 -25.40 -7.64 11.00
C LEU A 143 -24.38 -7.00 11.95
N ARG A 144 -24.56 -5.72 12.32
CA ARG A 144 -23.75 -5.07 13.35
C ARG A 144 -23.86 -5.83 14.67
N TYR A 145 -22.73 -6.03 15.34
CA TYR A 145 -22.58 -6.80 16.58
C TYR A 145 -22.95 -8.30 16.50
N LYS A 146 -23.14 -8.86 15.30
CA LYS A 146 -23.22 -10.32 15.12
C LYS A 146 -21.83 -10.95 15.13
N ARG A 147 -21.78 -12.27 15.32
CA ARG A 147 -20.56 -13.07 15.32
C ARG A 147 -20.37 -13.69 13.94
N ALA A 148 -19.30 -13.30 13.25
CA ALA A 148 -19.04 -13.72 11.88
C ALA A 148 -17.88 -14.71 11.78
N CYS A 149 -17.96 -15.58 10.78
CA CYS A 149 -16.93 -16.55 10.41
C CYS A 149 -16.44 -16.24 9.00
N PHE A 150 -15.15 -15.92 8.88
CA PHE A 150 -14.46 -15.60 7.64
C PHE A 150 -13.34 -16.63 7.40
N PRO A 151 -13.13 -17.10 6.15
CA PRO A 151 -12.17 -18.15 5.86
C PRO A 151 -10.72 -17.68 6.04
N TRP A 152 -10.41 -16.46 5.58
CA TRP A 152 -9.24 -15.66 5.97
C TRP A 152 -9.39 -14.21 5.50
N VAL A 153 -8.71 -13.29 6.19
CA VAL A 153 -8.55 -11.89 5.77
C VAL A 153 -7.79 -11.85 4.45
N GLY A 154 -8.39 -11.25 3.42
CA GLY A 154 -7.82 -11.16 2.07
C GLY A 154 -8.50 -12.03 1.01
N SER A 155 -9.24 -13.08 1.39
CA SER A 155 -10.06 -13.87 0.47
C SER A 155 -11.07 -12.99 -0.29
N LEU A 156 -11.23 -13.17 -1.61
CA LEU A 156 -12.09 -12.26 -2.39
C LEU A 156 -13.57 -12.47 -2.05
N ALA A 157 -14.06 -13.71 -2.12
CA ALA A 157 -15.45 -14.03 -1.79
C ALA A 157 -15.74 -14.09 -0.29
N GLY A 158 -14.76 -14.47 0.53
CA GLY A 158 -14.91 -14.64 1.97
C GLY A 158 -14.76 -13.35 2.78
N TRP A 159 -13.90 -12.42 2.37
CA TRP A 159 -13.59 -11.20 3.13
C TRP A 159 -13.85 -9.92 2.34
N ILE A 160 -13.24 -9.76 1.16
CA ILE A 160 -13.24 -8.48 0.45
C ILE A 160 -14.66 -8.10 -0.03
N VAL A 161 -15.39 -9.00 -0.68
CA VAL A 161 -16.76 -8.74 -1.16
C VAL A 161 -17.74 -8.45 0.00
N PRO A 162 -17.77 -9.24 1.09
CA PRO A 162 -18.60 -8.94 2.26
C PRO A 162 -18.29 -7.60 2.92
N ILE A 163 -17.02 -7.30 3.22
CA ILE A 163 -16.65 -6.06 3.93
C ILE A 163 -16.92 -4.83 3.04
N HIS A 164 -16.61 -4.88 1.74
CA HIS A 164 -16.99 -3.82 0.80
C HIS A 164 -18.51 -3.57 0.79
N THR A 165 -19.31 -4.64 0.66
CA THR A 165 -20.78 -4.54 0.62
C THR A 165 -21.34 -3.97 1.93
N LEU A 166 -20.75 -4.30 3.09
CA LEU A 166 -21.14 -3.74 4.38
C LEU A 166 -20.73 -2.27 4.55
N GLN A 167 -19.59 -1.84 4.01
CA GLN A 167 -19.20 -0.43 3.98
C GLN A 167 -20.16 0.42 3.12
N LYS A 168 -20.63 -0.12 1.99
CA LYS A 168 -21.54 0.59 1.07
C LYS A 168 -23.01 0.57 1.53
N GLU A 169 -23.49 -0.56 2.03
CA GLU A 169 -24.93 -0.82 2.23
C GLU A 169 -25.26 -1.18 3.69
N GLY A 170 -24.37 -1.94 4.35
CA GLY A 170 -24.53 -2.39 5.74
C GLY A 170 -24.21 -1.35 6.83
N GLY A 171 -23.86 -0.11 6.47
CA GLY A 171 -23.56 0.95 7.42
C GLY A 171 -22.28 0.72 8.24
N MET A 172 -21.29 0.02 7.69
CA MET A 172 -19.99 -0.19 8.32
C MET A 172 -19.12 1.07 8.21
N GLU A 173 -19.02 1.82 9.30
CA GLU A 173 -18.18 3.03 9.42
C GLU A 173 -16.69 2.70 9.26
N VAL A 174 -16.02 3.35 8.31
CA VAL A 174 -14.58 3.19 8.07
C VAL A 174 -13.79 3.89 9.19
N VAL A 175 -13.28 3.11 10.13
CA VAL A 175 -12.44 3.57 11.26
C VAL A 175 -11.02 3.87 10.79
N ASP A 176 -10.50 3.03 9.91
CA ASP A 176 -9.18 3.20 9.31
C ASP A 176 -9.20 2.72 7.85
N CYS A 177 -8.96 3.65 6.93
CA CYS A 177 -8.98 3.42 5.49
C CYS A 177 -7.84 2.49 5.01
N ASN A 178 -6.75 2.42 5.77
CA ASN A 178 -5.59 1.59 5.47
C ASN A 178 -5.64 0.24 6.20
N ASN A 179 -6.59 0.06 7.14
CA ASN A 179 -6.71 -1.13 7.97
C ASN A 179 -8.18 -1.56 8.12
N GLN A 180 -8.57 -2.46 7.23
CA GLN A 180 -9.92 -3.03 7.13
C GLN A 180 -10.25 -3.92 8.33
N VAL A 181 -9.25 -4.49 9.00
CA VAL A 181 -9.45 -5.35 10.18
C VAL A 181 -9.97 -4.51 11.35
N LYS A 182 -9.41 -3.32 11.60
CA LYS A 182 -9.96 -2.37 12.59
C LYS A 182 -11.41 -2.00 12.29
N THR A 183 -11.70 -1.66 11.04
CA THR A 183 -13.04 -1.32 10.56
C THR A 183 -14.03 -2.47 10.79
N ALA A 184 -13.66 -3.71 10.45
CA ALA A 184 -14.49 -4.90 10.70
C ALA A 184 -14.64 -5.22 12.21
N ALA A 185 -13.59 -5.05 13.02
CA ALA A 185 -13.59 -5.29 14.46
C ALA A 185 -14.41 -4.28 15.27
N ASN A 186 -14.70 -3.11 14.68
CA ASN A 186 -15.64 -2.13 15.23
C ASN A 186 -17.11 -2.48 14.90
N TYR A 187 -17.34 -3.18 13.78
CA TYR A 187 -18.67 -3.50 13.28
C TYR A 187 -19.22 -4.82 13.84
N PHE A 188 -18.41 -5.89 13.80
CA PHE A 188 -18.77 -7.20 14.31
C PHE A 188 -18.43 -7.33 15.81
N ASN A 189 -19.07 -8.31 16.45
CA ASN A 189 -18.69 -8.75 17.79
C ASN A 189 -17.59 -9.83 17.70
N ASN A 190 -17.28 -10.52 18.80
CA ASN A 190 -16.34 -11.64 18.84
C ASN A 190 -16.61 -12.62 17.67
N SER A 191 -15.61 -12.75 16.78
CA SER A 191 -15.71 -13.40 15.48
C SER A 191 -14.46 -14.25 15.23
N CYS A 192 -14.42 -14.99 14.10
CA CYS A 192 -13.18 -15.56 13.59
C CYS A 192 -12.91 -15.09 12.16
N ALA A 193 -11.81 -14.38 11.98
CA ALA A 193 -11.21 -14.00 10.71
C ALA A 193 -9.72 -14.33 10.76
N VAL A 194 -9.36 -15.47 10.18
CA VAL A 194 -7.97 -15.95 10.17
C VAL A 194 -7.05 -14.93 9.48
N TYR A 195 -5.81 -14.80 9.98
CA TYR A 195 -4.84 -13.75 9.66
C TYR A 195 -5.17 -12.31 10.12
N SER A 196 -6.25 -12.06 10.86
CA SER A 196 -6.55 -10.69 11.35
C SER A 196 -5.46 -10.04 12.23
N LEU A 197 -4.57 -10.84 12.82
CA LEU A 197 -3.48 -10.38 13.68
C LEU A 197 -2.07 -10.51 13.08
N THR A 198 -1.92 -10.99 11.83
CA THR A 198 -0.58 -11.09 11.20
C THR A 198 -0.09 -9.71 10.74
N ASP A 199 1.23 -9.50 10.73
CA ASP A 199 1.88 -8.22 10.38
C ASP A 199 1.37 -7.62 9.05
N LYS A 200 1.04 -8.48 8.07
CA LYS A 200 0.44 -8.11 6.77
C LYS A 200 -0.88 -7.33 6.89
N TYR A 201 -1.69 -7.64 7.90
CA TYR A 201 -2.99 -7.01 8.16
C TYR A 201 -3.04 -6.23 9.49
N ASN A 202 -1.96 -6.30 10.28
CA ASN A 202 -1.74 -5.62 11.55
C ASN A 202 -0.37 -4.89 11.59
N PRO A 203 -0.01 -4.04 10.61
CA PRO A 203 1.37 -3.54 10.47
C PRO A 203 1.79 -2.50 11.53
N ILE A 204 0.86 -2.05 12.37
CA ILE A 204 1.14 -1.19 13.55
C ILE A 204 1.14 -2.02 14.84
N GLY A 205 0.61 -3.24 14.83
CA GLY A 205 0.48 -4.11 16.01
C GLY A 205 -0.72 -3.79 16.93
N ASP A 206 -1.63 -2.91 16.51
CA ASP A 206 -2.73 -2.37 17.33
C ASP A 206 -4.14 -2.85 16.93
N ASN A 207 -4.26 -3.89 16.10
CA ASN A 207 -5.55 -4.56 15.86
C ASN A 207 -6.10 -5.21 17.13
N SER A 208 -7.41 -5.07 17.35
CA SER A 208 -8.11 -5.80 18.40
C SER A 208 -8.23 -7.29 18.08
N ASP A 209 -8.10 -8.12 19.10
CA ASP A 209 -8.28 -9.57 19.08
C ASP A 209 -9.73 -10.04 18.90
N LYS A 210 -10.72 -9.14 18.86
CA LYS A 210 -12.15 -9.46 18.62
C LYS A 210 -12.40 -10.38 17.44
N LEU A 211 -11.65 -10.20 16.34
CA LEU A 211 -11.77 -11.03 15.14
C LEU A 211 -10.95 -12.33 15.20
N CYS A 212 -10.24 -12.57 16.30
CA CYS A 212 -9.51 -13.79 16.62
C CYS A 212 -10.23 -14.60 17.73
N THR A 213 -11.16 -13.99 18.48
CA THR A 213 -11.74 -14.56 19.70
C THR A 213 -12.48 -15.88 19.51
N LEU A 214 -13.18 -16.09 18.38
CA LEU A 214 -13.85 -17.38 18.13
C LEU A 214 -12.93 -18.44 17.53
N CYS A 215 -11.76 -18.07 17.02
CA CYS A 215 -10.86 -19.02 16.37
C CYS A 215 -10.30 -20.04 17.39
N THR A 216 -10.30 -21.33 17.01
CA THR A 216 -10.09 -22.44 17.97
C THR A 216 -8.67 -23.01 17.97
N GLY A 217 -7.77 -22.45 17.15
CA GLY A 217 -6.38 -22.89 17.07
C GLY A 217 -5.63 -22.82 18.40
N LYS A 218 -4.67 -23.73 18.54
CA LYS A 218 -3.85 -23.86 19.76
C LYS A 218 -2.90 -22.66 19.91
N ILE A 219 -2.60 -22.28 21.14
CA ILE A 219 -1.64 -21.22 21.48
C ILE A 219 -0.36 -21.89 22.01
N PRO A 220 0.85 -21.43 21.64
CA PRO A 220 1.14 -20.31 20.72
C PRO A 220 1.05 -20.68 19.23
N GLY A 221 0.92 -19.67 18.37
CA GLY A 221 1.12 -19.77 16.92
C GLY A 221 -0.02 -20.37 16.08
N GLY A 222 -0.87 -21.23 16.64
CA GLY A 222 -1.97 -21.87 15.90
C GLY A 222 -3.23 -21.01 15.75
N ARG A 223 -3.63 -20.28 16.81
CA ARG A 223 -4.87 -19.47 16.78
C ARG A 223 -4.80 -18.37 15.72
N CYS A 224 -5.87 -18.24 14.90
CA CYS A 224 -6.00 -17.22 13.86
C CYS A 224 -4.85 -17.24 12.81
N SER A 225 -4.26 -18.42 12.61
CA SER A 225 -3.22 -18.70 11.60
C SER A 225 -3.72 -19.70 10.54
N ALA A 226 -2.88 -20.03 9.55
CA ALA A 226 -3.12 -21.12 8.59
C ALA A 226 -3.39 -22.49 9.26
N ALA A 227 -2.93 -22.67 10.50
CA ALA A 227 -3.12 -23.88 11.30
C ALA A 227 -4.36 -23.85 12.21
N ASP A 228 -5.19 -22.79 12.12
CA ASP A 228 -6.45 -22.72 12.87
C ASP A 228 -7.49 -23.66 12.25
N PRO A 229 -8.25 -24.46 13.03
CA PRO A 229 -9.31 -25.34 12.50
C PRO A 229 -10.44 -24.62 11.77
N TYR A 230 -10.53 -23.28 11.88
CA TYR A 230 -11.46 -22.43 11.15
C TYR A 230 -10.86 -21.71 9.93
N TYR A 231 -9.61 -22.00 9.55
CA TYR A 231 -9.02 -21.52 8.31
C TYR A 231 -9.66 -22.19 7.08
N GLY A 232 -9.78 -21.44 5.98
CA GLY A 232 -10.39 -21.92 4.75
C GLY A 232 -11.91 -21.85 4.74
N TYR A 233 -12.53 -22.11 3.58
CA TYR A 233 -14.00 -22.04 3.43
C TYR A 233 -14.70 -23.18 4.19
N ASP A 234 -14.08 -24.35 4.26
CA ASP A 234 -14.45 -25.48 5.11
C ASP A 234 -14.37 -25.11 6.60
N GLY A 235 -13.27 -24.47 7.03
CA GLY A 235 -13.10 -23.99 8.39
C GLY A 235 -14.09 -22.90 8.80
N ALA A 236 -14.39 -21.95 7.91
CA ALA A 236 -15.43 -20.94 8.15
C ALA A 236 -16.84 -21.54 8.24
N PHE A 237 -17.13 -22.62 7.51
CA PHE A 237 -18.37 -23.38 7.69
C PHE A 237 -18.39 -24.13 9.03
N ARG A 238 -17.28 -24.77 9.45
CA ARG A 238 -17.17 -25.37 10.80
C ARG A 238 -17.39 -24.32 11.90
N CYS A 239 -16.80 -23.14 11.76
CA CYS A 239 -17.03 -21.99 12.63
C CYS A 239 -18.50 -21.60 12.74
N LEU A 240 -19.26 -21.59 11.63
CA LEU A 240 -20.71 -21.34 11.66
C LEU A 240 -21.42 -22.39 12.52
N LEU A 241 -21.10 -23.67 12.36
CA LEU A 241 -21.75 -24.76 13.12
C LEU A 241 -21.51 -24.62 14.62
N GLU A 242 -20.28 -24.35 15.02
CA GLU A 242 -19.84 -24.40 16.43
C GLU A 242 -20.04 -23.09 17.20
N ALA A 243 -19.76 -21.93 16.59
CA ALA A 243 -19.60 -20.67 17.33
C ALA A 243 -20.26 -19.43 16.69
N GLY A 244 -20.24 -19.30 15.36
CA GLY A 244 -20.72 -18.11 14.64
C GLY A 244 -22.23 -18.04 14.44
N ASP A 245 -22.71 -16.85 14.08
CA ASP A 245 -24.09 -16.59 13.67
C ASP A 245 -24.23 -16.59 12.13
N VAL A 246 -23.19 -16.14 11.41
CA VAL A 246 -23.11 -16.06 9.95
C VAL A 246 -21.70 -16.44 9.46
N ALA A 247 -21.60 -17.11 8.31
CA ALA A 247 -20.34 -17.35 7.61
C ALA A 247 -20.38 -16.81 6.18
N PHE A 248 -19.26 -16.25 5.72
CA PHE A 248 -19.11 -15.76 4.36
C PHE A 248 -18.33 -16.76 3.51
N LEU A 249 -19.01 -17.40 2.57
CA LEU A 249 -18.56 -18.62 1.89
C LEU A 249 -18.69 -18.53 0.35
N ARG A 250 -18.15 -19.53 -0.35
CA ARG A 250 -18.50 -19.80 -1.74
C ARG A 250 -19.87 -20.49 -1.78
N HIS A 251 -20.69 -20.24 -2.80
CA HIS A 251 -22.01 -20.89 -2.91
C HIS A 251 -21.97 -22.43 -2.89
N SER A 252 -20.87 -23.04 -3.34
CA SER A 252 -20.68 -24.50 -3.38
C SER A 252 -20.29 -25.11 -2.04
N THR A 253 -19.70 -24.33 -1.12
CA THR A 253 -19.05 -24.83 0.11
C THR A 253 -19.99 -25.67 0.97
N VAL A 254 -21.24 -25.25 1.17
CA VAL A 254 -22.19 -26.03 2.00
C VAL A 254 -22.46 -27.40 1.36
N SER A 255 -22.67 -27.46 0.05
CA SER A 255 -22.90 -28.70 -0.69
C SER A 255 -21.70 -29.64 -0.73
N GLU A 256 -20.48 -29.10 -0.75
CA GLU A 256 -19.22 -29.86 -0.60
C GLU A 256 -19.09 -30.44 0.81
N MET A 257 -19.25 -29.60 1.84
CA MET A 257 -19.07 -29.99 3.24
C MET A 257 -20.05 -31.07 3.66
N LEU A 258 -21.32 -31.00 3.22
CA LEU A 258 -22.34 -32.02 3.51
C LEU A 258 -22.07 -33.38 2.83
N GLN A 259 -21.15 -33.45 1.86
CA GLN A 259 -20.66 -34.71 1.28
C GLN A 259 -19.43 -35.27 1.99
N SER A 260 -18.78 -34.50 2.86
CA SER A 260 -17.66 -34.97 3.68
C SER A 260 -18.13 -35.99 4.73
N ALA A 261 -17.21 -36.84 5.19
CA ALA A 261 -17.54 -37.82 6.23
C ALA A 261 -17.92 -37.19 7.58
N GLU A 262 -17.41 -35.99 7.87
CA GLU A 262 -17.62 -35.25 9.13
C GLU A 262 -19.05 -34.69 9.25
N PHE A 263 -19.61 -34.17 8.15
CA PHE A 263 -20.90 -33.46 8.17
C PHE A 263 -22.04 -34.16 7.43
N LYS A 264 -21.86 -35.42 6.99
CA LYS A 264 -22.85 -36.22 6.24
C LYS A 264 -24.20 -36.41 6.95
N SER A 265 -24.27 -36.18 8.26
CA SER A 265 -25.51 -36.26 9.06
C SER A 265 -26.36 -34.99 9.01
N LEU A 266 -25.84 -33.88 8.50
CA LEU A 266 -26.54 -32.60 8.42
C LEU A 266 -27.34 -32.49 7.11
N SER A 267 -28.52 -31.85 7.17
CA SER A 267 -29.35 -31.61 5.98
C SER A 267 -29.03 -30.27 5.34
N PRO A 268 -29.02 -30.15 3.99
CA PRO A 268 -29.00 -28.86 3.29
C PRO A 268 -30.09 -27.89 3.79
N ASN A 269 -31.25 -28.42 4.18
CA ASN A 269 -32.40 -27.65 4.65
C ASN A 269 -32.17 -26.99 6.02
N ASN A 270 -31.08 -27.30 6.72
CA ASN A 270 -30.71 -26.65 7.99
C ASN A 270 -30.02 -25.30 7.77
N PHE A 271 -29.77 -24.90 6.52
CA PHE A 271 -29.05 -23.68 6.16
C PHE A 271 -29.86 -22.84 5.17
N GLU A 272 -29.68 -21.53 5.27
CA GLU A 272 -30.30 -20.53 4.39
C GLU A 272 -29.25 -19.50 3.99
N LEU A 273 -29.43 -18.88 2.83
CA LEU A 273 -28.62 -17.74 2.40
C LEU A 273 -29.28 -16.46 2.88
N LEU A 274 -28.48 -15.53 3.42
CA LEU A 274 -28.89 -14.17 3.74
C LEU A 274 -28.53 -13.26 2.56
N CYS A 275 -29.54 -12.66 1.93
CA CYS A 275 -29.34 -11.82 0.74
C CYS A 275 -29.07 -10.36 1.13
N ARG A 276 -28.59 -9.55 0.17
CA ARG A 276 -28.35 -8.11 0.37
C ARG A 276 -29.61 -7.32 0.76
N GLY A 277 -30.80 -7.79 0.36
CA GLY A 277 -32.08 -7.24 0.80
C GLY A 277 -32.53 -7.67 2.20
N GLY A 278 -31.73 -8.47 2.93
CA GLY A 278 -32.09 -9.07 4.23
C GLY A 278 -33.09 -10.23 4.14
N ASN A 279 -33.72 -10.43 2.99
CA ASN A 279 -34.50 -11.63 2.68
C ASN A 279 -33.61 -12.88 2.67
N ARG A 280 -34.25 -14.04 2.78
CA ARG A 280 -33.59 -15.35 2.86
C ARG A 280 -34.11 -16.30 1.81
N VAL A 281 -33.22 -17.16 1.31
CA VAL A 281 -33.56 -18.22 0.33
C VAL A 281 -32.85 -19.54 0.69
N PRO A 282 -33.34 -20.69 0.17
CA PRO A 282 -32.60 -21.94 0.24
C PRO A 282 -31.22 -21.86 -0.42
N ILE A 283 -30.26 -22.67 0.03
CA ILE A 283 -28.88 -22.65 -0.50
C ILE A 283 -28.76 -22.99 -2.01
N THR A 284 -29.80 -23.59 -2.59
CA THR A 284 -29.90 -23.85 -4.05
C THR A 284 -30.06 -22.58 -4.88
N ASP A 285 -30.61 -21.52 -4.28
CA ASP A 285 -31.08 -20.33 -5.00
C ASP A 285 -30.02 -19.21 -4.97
N TYR A 286 -28.75 -19.59 -4.82
CA TYR A 286 -27.58 -18.71 -4.68
C TYR A 286 -27.47 -17.65 -5.79
N ARG A 287 -27.93 -17.96 -7.02
CA ARG A 287 -27.95 -17.00 -8.14
C ARG A 287 -28.90 -15.81 -7.94
N GLN A 288 -29.92 -15.96 -7.10
CA GLN A 288 -30.84 -14.90 -6.71
C GLN A 288 -30.39 -14.17 -5.43
N CYS A 289 -29.38 -14.71 -4.73
CA CYS A 289 -28.97 -14.30 -3.39
C CYS A 289 -27.44 -14.25 -3.26
N SER A 290 -26.79 -13.60 -4.24
CA SER A 290 -25.35 -13.37 -4.25
C SER A 290 -24.99 -12.02 -3.64
N TRP A 291 -23.85 -11.98 -2.95
CA TRP A 291 -23.23 -10.75 -2.49
C TRP A 291 -22.32 -10.12 -3.56
N GLY A 292 -21.78 -10.96 -4.44
CA GLY A 292 -20.93 -10.56 -5.55
C GLY A 292 -20.35 -11.77 -6.28
N LYS A 293 -20.07 -11.60 -7.57
CA LYS A 293 -19.37 -12.57 -8.39
C LYS A 293 -17.87 -12.51 -8.15
N VAL A 294 -17.21 -13.66 -8.21
CA VAL A 294 -15.78 -13.82 -7.97
C VAL A 294 -15.19 -14.79 -9.00
N PRO A 295 -14.05 -14.48 -9.65
CA PRO A 295 -13.38 -15.41 -10.55
C PRO A 295 -12.95 -16.69 -9.81
N ALA A 296 -13.12 -17.84 -10.45
CA ALA A 296 -12.60 -19.11 -9.97
C ALA A 296 -11.06 -19.09 -9.89
N ASP A 297 -10.50 -19.83 -8.93
CA ASP A 297 -9.09 -19.80 -8.54
C ASP A 297 -8.14 -20.05 -9.74
N ALA A 298 -6.92 -19.50 -9.66
CA ALA A 298 -5.97 -19.51 -10.78
C ALA A 298 -4.64 -20.15 -10.41
N VAL A 299 -4.06 -20.87 -11.38
CA VAL A 299 -2.66 -21.29 -11.36
C VAL A 299 -1.80 -20.09 -11.76
N VAL A 300 -0.89 -19.67 -10.88
CA VAL A 300 0.03 -18.55 -11.12
C VAL A 300 1.48 -19.01 -11.30
N THR A 301 2.29 -18.20 -11.98
CA THR A 301 3.75 -18.34 -12.07
C THR A 301 4.42 -16.96 -12.13
N THR A 302 5.75 -16.87 -12.06
CA THR A 302 6.46 -15.57 -12.15
C THR A 302 6.41 -14.99 -13.56
N SER A 303 6.24 -13.67 -13.69
CA SER A 303 6.26 -12.97 -14.98
C SER A 303 7.61 -13.07 -15.71
N ALA A 304 8.68 -13.43 -14.99
CA ALA A 304 10.00 -13.67 -15.56
C ALA A 304 10.05 -14.90 -16.50
N ARG A 305 9.13 -15.85 -16.37
CA ARG A 305 9.13 -17.07 -17.22
C ARG A 305 8.78 -16.74 -18.66
N SER A 306 9.47 -17.42 -19.60
CA SER A 306 9.26 -17.21 -21.03
C SER A 306 7.83 -17.57 -21.43
N PHE A 307 7.35 -17.00 -22.54
CA PHE A 307 6.04 -17.37 -23.09
C PHE A 307 5.97 -18.87 -23.46
N ARG A 308 7.09 -19.44 -23.95
CA ARG A 308 7.18 -20.86 -24.31
C ARG A 308 6.98 -21.75 -23.08
N ASP A 309 7.63 -21.43 -21.96
CA ASP A 309 7.51 -22.20 -20.72
C ASP A 309 6.10 -22.11 -20.15
N ARG A 310 5.51 -20.91 -20.16
CA ARG A 310 4.12 -20.70 -19.73
C ARG A 310 3.12 -21.51 -20.55
N LYS A 311 3.31 -21.55 -21.88
CA LYS A 311 2.48 -22.36 -22.78
C LYS A 311 2.68 -23.86 -22.53
N LEU A 312 3.92 -24.30 -22.28
CA LEU A 312 4.24 -25.69 -21.92
C LEU A 312 3.59 -26.08 -20.58
N TYR A 313 3.64 -25.21 -19.57
CA TYR A 313 2.93 -25.40 -18.30
C TYR A 313 1.41 -25.52 -18.51
N GLN A 314 0.81 -24.64 -19.32
CA GLN A 314 -0.61 -24.73 -19.67
C GLN A 314 -0.97 -26.07 -20.35
N GLN A 315 -0.13 -26.54 -21.29
CA GLN A 315 -0.34 -27.81 -21.98
C GLN A 315 -0.21 -29.03 -21.04
N PHE A 316 0.84 -29.05 -20.22
CA PHE A 316 1.09 -30.09 -19.22
C PHE A 316 -0.04 -30.19 -18.19
N LEU A 317 -0.45 -29.07 -17.60
CA LEU A 317 -1.54 -29.01 -16.63
C LEU A 317 -2.90 -29.38 -17.25
N LYS A 318 -3.16 -28.97 -18.49
CA LYS A 318 -4.33 -29.44 -19.23
C LYS A 318 -4.29 -30.96 -19.41
N ARG A 319 -3.12 -31.54 -19.73
CA ARG A 319 -2.96 -32.99 -19.91
C ARG A 319 -3.15 -33.78 -18.61
N ILE A 320 -2.67 -33.26 -17.48
CA ILE A 320 -2.97 -33.78 -16.13
C ILE A 320 -4.49 -33.87 -15.92
N VAL A 321 -5.22 -32.80 -16.23
CA VAL A 321 -6.68 -32.77 -16.10
C VAL A 321 -7.36 -33.74 -17.05
N GLU A 322 -6.89 -33.88 -18.29
CA GLU A 322 -7.45 -34.82 -19.28
C GLU A 322 -7.35 -36.29 -18.83
N LEU A 323 -6.27 -36.67 -18.14
CA LEU A 323 -6.03 -38.04 -17.68
C LEU A 323 -6.69 -38.34 -16.31
N TYR A 324 -6.64 -37.38 -15.38
CA TYR A 324 -6.99 -37.57 -13.97
C TYR A 324 -8.29 -36.88 -13.53
N SER A 325 -9.00 -36.17 -14.41
CA SER A 325 -10.39 -35.77 -14.18
C SER A 325 -11.35 -36.89 -14.62
N GLU A 326 -12.51 -36.96 -13.99
CA GLU A 326 -13.62 -37.80 -14.47
C GLU A 326 -14.53 -37.03 -15.44
N GLY A 327 -14.41 -35.70 -15.51
CA GLY A 327 -15.36 -34.77 -16.13
C GLY A 327 -15.32 -34.64 -17.66
N LEU A 328 -14.67 -35.55 -18.40
CA LEU A 328 -14.56 -35.48 -19.87
C LEU A 328 -15.29 -36.60 -20.63
N ARG A 329 -15.99 -37.51 -19.93
CA ARG A 329 -16.91 -38.46 -20.58
C ARG A 329 -18.29 -37.83 -20.76
N GLU A 330 -18.45 -37.02 -21.81
CA GLU A 330 -19.77 -36.94 -22.46
C GLU A 330 -20.15 -38.36 -22.87
N THR A 331 -21.25 -38.89 -22.33
CA THR A 331 -21.76 -40.22 -22.68
C THR A 331 -22.62 -40.13 -23.94
N PRO A 332 -22.16 -40.62 -25.11
CA PRO A 332 -22.99 -40.64 -26.30
C PRO A 332 -23.76 -41.98 -26.31
N ASN A 333 -24.74 -42.14 -25.40
CA ASN A 333 -25.78 -43.15 -25.49
C ASN A 333 -26.89 -42.97 -24.44
N SER A 334 -27.95 -42.26 -24.83
CA SER A 334 -29.30 -42.47 -24.27
C SER A 334 -30.32 -42.51 -25.43
N GLN A 335 -30.10 -43.42 -26.38
CA GLN A 335 -31.14 -43.82 -27.31
C GLN A 335 -31.96 -44.98 -26.71
N GLN A 336 -33.28 -44.91 -26.92
CA GLN A 336 -34.30 -45.88 -26.50
C GLN A 336 -34.61 -45.85 -24.98
N GLN A 337 -35.85 -45.98 -24.53
CA GLN A 337 -37.06 -46.50 -25.21
C GLN A 337 -38.28 -45.58 -25.17
N ILE A 338 -39.18 -45.81 -26.13
CA ILE A 338 -40.46 -45.13 -26.33
C ILE A 338 -41.49 -45.65 -25.33
N GLY A 339 -42.13 -44.75 -24.58
CA GLY A 339 -43.35 -45.00 -23.80
C GLY A 339 -44.50 -44.15 -24.33
N ASN A 340 -45.51 -44.78 -24.93
CA ASN A 340 -46.59 -44.11 -25.67
C ASN A 340 -47.69 -43.57 -24.72
N GLY A 341 -48.13 -42.32 -24.89
CA GLY A 341 -49.28 -41.80 -24.14
C GLY A 341 -49.58 -40.30 -24.28
N GLY A 342 -50.61 -39.97 -25.08
CA GLY A 342 -51.43 -38.77 -24.88
C GLY A 342 -51.01 -37.49 -25.61
N PHE A 343 -51.52 -37.30 -26.83
CA PHE A 343 -51.71 -35.95 -27.37
C PHE A 343 -52.70 -35.16 -26.51
N ASN A 344 -52.43 -33.86 -26.31
CA ASN A 344 -53.49 -32.86 -26.39
C ASN A 344 -52.93 -31.55 -26.98
N SER A 345 -53.47 -31.19 -28.14
CA SER A 345 -53.28 -29.92 -28.82
C SER A 345 -54.17 -28.84 -28.17
N PHE A 346 -53.80 -27.55 -28.24
CA PHE A 346 -54.50 -26.54 -29.07
C PHE A 346 -54.16 -25.08 -28.73
N ASN A 347 -54.20 -24.25 -29.79
CA ASN A 347 -54.31 -22.79 -29.87
C ASN A 347 -53.11 -21.96 -29.35
N ASP A 348 -52.21 -21.44 -30.19
CA ASP A 348 -52.39 -20.52 -31.34
C ASP A 348 -52.92 -19.12 -30.96
N GLN A 349 -52.47 -18.11 -31.72
CA GLN A 349 -52.76 -16.67 -31.68
C GLN A 349 -52.06 -15.84 -30.59
N ASN A 350 -51.04 -15.05 -30.99
CA ASN A 350 -51.36 -13.72 -31.53
C ASN A 350 -50.20 -13.12 -32.36
N ARG A 351 -50.52 -12.36 -33.41
CA ARG A 351 -49.57 -11.55 -34.20
C ARG A 351 -49.67 -10.09 -33.78
N ASN A 352 -48.55 -9.37 -33.70
CA ASN A 352 -48.41 -8.13 -34.49
C ASN A 352 -46.97 -7.61 -34.56
N TYR A 353 -46.55 -7.28 -35.78
CA TYR A 353 -45.46 -6.33 -36.08
C TYR A 353 -46.08 -4.95 -36.36
N PRO A 354 -45.29 -3.88 -36.27
CA PRO A 354 -45.26 -2.93 -37.39
C PRO A 354 -43.86 -2.74 -37.99
N TYR A 355 -43.72 -3.19 -39.24
CA TYR A 355 -43.21 -2.47 -40.42
C TYR A 355 -42.88 -0.94 -40.23
N ASP A 356 -41.92 -0.31 -40.94
CA ASP A 356 -41.19 -0.70 -42.17
C ASP A 356 -39.94 0.19 -42.47
N GLN A 357 -39.15 -0.23 -43.47
CA GLN A 357 -38.67 0.52 -44.66
C GLN A 357 -37.17 0.56 -45.07
N GLN A 358 -36.96 0.07 -46.31
CA GLN A 358 -35.93 0.38 -47.34
C GLN A 358 -34.52 -0.25 -47.16
N GLN A 359 -34.20 -1.34 -47.90
CA GLN A 359 -33.69 -1.40 -49.31
C GLN A 359 -32.23 -0.89 -49.44
N PHE A 360 -31.30 -1.58 -50.12
CA PHE A 360 -31.36 -2.25 -51.43
C PHE A 360 -30.75 -3.67 -51.45
N GLY A 361 -30.94 -4.43 -52.53
CA GLY A 361 -30.27 -5.71 -52.77
C GLY A 361 -29.94 -5.95 -54.25
N ASN A 362 -29.31 -7.10 -54.55
CA ASN A 362 -29.44 -7.88 -55.80
C ASN A 362 -28.58 -9.18 -55.66
N GLY A 363 -29.09 -10.32 -56.16
CA GLY A 363 -28.42 -11.64 -56.15
C GLY A 363 -27.65 -11.92 -57.45
N PRO A 364 -27.76 -13.13 -58.09
CA PRO A 364 -28.50 -14.34 -57.66
C PRO A 364 -27.94 -15.73 -58.13
N TYR A 365 -28.64 -16.84 -57.73
CA TYR A 365 -28.71 -18.20 -58.36
C TYR A 365 -27.42 -19.07 -58.51
N ASP A 366 -27.43 -20.41 -58.65
CA ASP A 366 -28.40 -21.54 -58.51
C ASP A 366 -27.53 -22.83 -58.23
N ASN A 367 -27.85 -23.77 -57.32
CA ASN A 367 -28.77 -24.93 -57.40
C ASN A 367 -28.46 -26.00 -58.49
N VAL A 368 -28.39 -27.30 -58.10
CA VAL A 368 -28.98 -28.51 -58.76
C VAL A 368 -28.51 -29.81 -58.08
N ASN A 369 -29.43 -30.78 -57.90
CA ASN A 369 -29.21 -32.15 -57.40
C ASN A 369 -29.07 -33.18 -58.55
N ALA A 370 -28.39 -34.33 -58.34
CA ALA A 370 -28.70 -35.61 -59.00
C ALA A 370 -28.08 -36.86 -58.32
N TYR A 371 -28.61 -38.04 -58.62
CA TYR A 371 -28.42 -39.33 -57.93
C TYR A 371 -27.62 -40.41 -58.74
N ASN A 372 -27.09 -41.40 -58.01
CA ASN A 372 -27.04 -42.87 -58.32
C ASN A 372 -25.93 -43.57 -59.15
N ASN A 373 -25.34 -44.58 -58.48
CA ASN A 373 -25.07 -45.99 -58.88
C ASN A 373 -23.84 -46.48 -59.70
N ARG A 374 -23.02 -47.30 -58.99
CA ARG A 374 -22.51 -48.67 -59.30
C ARG A 374 -21.47 -48.98 -60.41
N ASN A 375 -20.44 -49.71 -59.94
CA ASN A 375 -19.77 -50.91 -60.50
C ASN A 375 -18.36 -50.83 -61.15
N GLN A 376 -17.43 -51.53 -60.47
CA GLN A 376 -16.46 -52.54 -60.96
C GLN A 376 -15.06 -52.16 -61.54
N GLN A 377 -14.07 -52.81 -60.89
CA GLN A 377 -12.82 -53.43 -61.38
C GLN A 377 -11.48 -52.64 -61.41
N ASN A 378 -10.48 -53.30 -60.80
CA ASN A 378 -9.03 -53.05 -60.73
C ASN A 378 -8.34 -53.43 -62.07
N PRO A 379 -7.05 -53.13 -62.39
CA PRO A 379 -5.85 -53.28 -61.50
C PRO A 379 -4.62 -52.34 -61.68
N TYR A 380 -3.79 -52.17 -60.61
CA TYR A 380 -2.32 -51.81 -60.56
C TYR A 380 -1.79 -50.59 -61.37
N ASP A 381 -0.81 -49.75 -60.99
CA ASP A 381 0.03 -49.43 -59.80
C ASP A 381 1.11 -48.40 -60.30
N PRO A 382 1.88 -47.58 -59.53
CA PRO A 382 1.92 -47.23 -58.09
C PRO A 382 1.90 -45.68 -57.82
N TYR A 383 2.26 -45.26 -56.59
CA TYR A 383 2.67 -43.91 -56.13
C TYR A 383 1.78 -42.70 -56.44
N ASP A 384 0.84 -42.38 -55.53
CA ASP A 384 0.63 -41.00 -55.08
C ASP A 384 0.14 -40.95 -53.61
N SER A 385 0.11 -39.74 -53.08
CA SER A 385 0.01 -39.27 -51.70
C SER A 385 -1.35 -39.44 -51.00
N ASN A 386 -1.28 -39.67 -49.67
CA ASN A 386 -2.11 -39.20 -48.53
C ASN A 386 -3.63 -38.87 -48.71
N PRO A 387 -4.48 -38.87 -47.66
CA PRO A 387 -4.45 -39.55 -46.34
C PRO A 387 -5.68 -40.47 -46.12
N ASN A 388 -5.54 -41.52 -45.30
CA ASN A 388 -6.61 -42.03 -44.41
C ASN A 388 -6.11 -43.24 -43.60
N TYR A 389 -5.56 -43.00 -42.42
CA TYR A 389 -5.49 -44.03 -41.39
C TYR A 389 -6.39 -43.67 -40.21
N ARG A 390 -7.11 -44.70 -39.75
CA ARG A 390 -8.21 -44.61 -38.81
C ARG A 390 -7.78 -44.08 -37.44
N ASN A 391 -8.71 -43.36 -36.81
CA ASN A 391 -8.78 -43.29 -35.36
C ASN A 391 -9.01 -44.69 -34.79
N ASP A 392 -7.96 -45.40 -34.41
CA ASP A 392 -8.05 -46.40 -33.35
C ASP A 392 -7.60 -45.73 -32.05
N ARG A 393 -8.59 -45.15 -31.34
CA ARG A 393 -8.40 -44.65 -29.97
C ARG A 393 -8.01 -45.84 -29.09
N LEU A 394 -6.77 -45.85 -28.60
CA LEU A 394 -6.40 -46.61 -27.42
C LEU A 394 -7.19 -46.06 -26.22
N ASP A 395 -8.34 -46.67 -25.97
CA ASP A 395 -9.14 -46.42 -24.78
C ASP A 395 -8.34 -46.89 -23.56
N SER A 396 -8.09 -46.00 -22.61
CA SER A 396 -7.47 -46.31 -21.32
C SER A 396 -8.46 -47.00 -20.36
N SER A 397 -9.26 -47.92 -20.91
CA SER A 397 -10.22 -48.77 -20.22
C SER A 397 -9.62 -50.14 -19.93
N PHE A 398 -8.66 -50.19 -19.01
CA PHE A 398 -8.31 -51.45 -18.35
C PHE A 398 -9.33 -51.77 -17.24
N THR A 399 -10.59 -51.99 -17.63
CA THR A 399 -11.52 -52.80 -16.83
C THR A 399 -11.20 -54.27 -17.12
N THR A 400 -10.79 -55.00 -16.09
CA THR A 400 -10.32 -56.39 -16.21
C THR A 400 -11.41 -57.34 -16.70
N GLU A 401 -11.30 -57.85 -17.93
CA GLU A 401 -11.99 -59.07 -18.30
C GLU A 401 -11.40 -60.26 -17.53
N ARG A 402 -12.27 -60.98 -16.84
CA ARG A 402 -11.90 -62.02 -15.86
C ARG A 402 -11.69 -63.36 -16.56
N ASN A 403 -10.49 -63.58 -17.10
CA ASN A 403 -10.11 -64.90 -17.62
C ASN A 403 -9.92 -65.88 -16.43
N PRO A 404 -10.64 -67.02 -16.33
CA PRO A 404 -10.66 -67.84 -15.10
C PRO A 404 -9.41 -68.68 -14.80
N LEU A 405 -8.29 -68.45 -15.49
CA LEU A 405 -7.11 -69.32 -15.49
C LEU A 405 -5.80 -68.51 -15.53
N ASP A 406 -5.57 -67.64 -14.55
CA ASP A 406 -4.19 -67.40 -14.11
C ASP A 406 -4.11 -66.97 -12.64
N SER A 407 -3.19 -67.58 -11.89
CA SER A 407 -2.99 -67.33 -10.46
C SER A 407 -1.65 -66.62 -10.24
N ASN A 408 -1.61 -65.32 -10.53
CA ASN A 408 -0.55 -64.45 -10.05
C ASN A 408 -1.04 -63.00 -9.84
N SER A 409 -0.42 -62.33 -8.87
CA SER A 409 -0.89 -61.08 -8.25
C SER A 409 -1.10 -59.92 -9.24
N SER A 410 -2.36 -59.62 -9.55
CA SER A 410 -2.74 -58.33 -10.13
C SER A 410 -2.78 -57.26 -9.04
N VAL A 411 -1.78 -56.39 -9.02
CA VAL A 411 -1.82 -55.17 -8.19
C VAL A 411 -2.86 -54.24 -8.80
N LEU A 412 -4.00 -54.08 -8.10
CA LEU A 412 -5.03 -53.11 -8.43
C LEU A 412 -4.49 -51.69 -8.19
N TYR A 413 -3.99 -51.05 -9.24
CA TYR A 413 -3.55 -49.67 -9.18
C TYR A 413 -4.77 -48.74 -9.12
N GLU A 414 -4.90 -48.02 -8.02
CA GLU A 414 -5.91 -46.98 -7.85
C GLU A 414 -5.68 -45.85 -8.89
N LYS A 415 -6.76 -45.35 -9.48
CA LYS A 415 -6.70 -44.18 -10.37
C LYS A 415 -6.45 -42.92 -9.51
N PHE A 416 -5.59 -42.03 -9.99
CA PHE A 416 -5.45 -40.72 -9.36
C PHE A 416 -6.58 -39.79 -9.83
N HIS A 417 -7.23 -39.12 -8.89
CA HIS A 417 -8.33 -38.18 -9.15
C HIS A 417 -7.88 -36.76 -8.77
N VAL A 418 -7.67 -35.89 -9.75
CA VAL A 418 -7.01 -34.59 -9.52
C VAL A 418 -7.87 -33.62 -8.68
N PHE A 419 -9.19 -33.66 -8.86
CA PHE A 419 -10.17 -32.85 -8.12
C PHE A 419 -10.80 -33.59 -6.93
N ASP A 420 -10.23 -34.72 -6.46
CA ASP A 420 -10.65 -35.31 -5.18
C ASP A 420 -9.58 -35.12 -4.11
N SER A 421 -9.99 -34.61 -2.96
CA SER A 421 -9.14 -34.40 -1.79
C SER A 421 -9.55 -35.26 -0.59
N LYS A 422 -10.72 -35.94 -0.63
CA LYS A 422 -11.34 -36.64 0.51
C LYS A 422 -10.40 -37.65 1.19
N ARG A 423 -9.60 -38.37 0.41
CA ARG A 423 -8.62 -39.37 0.89
C ARG A 423 -7.47 -38.79 1.74
N TYR A 424 -7.24 -37.48 1.70
CA TYR A 424 -6.18 -36.78 2.42
C TYR A 424 -6.67 -36.10 3.71
N GLY A 425 -7.97 -36.22 4.04
CA GLY A 425 -8.54 -35.67 5.28
C GLY A 425 -8.90 -34.18 5.25
N LYS A 426 -8.70 -33.49 4.12
CA LYS A 426 -9.10 -32.10 3.87
C LYS A 426 -9.71 -31.96 2.48
N THR A 427 -10.46 -30.88 2.24
CA THR A 427 -11.01 -30.51 0.93
C THR A 427 -10.10 -29.54 0.18
N ASN A 428 -10.30 -29.39 -1.12
CA ASN A 428 -9.74 -28.30 -1.95
C ASN A 428 -8.19 -28.24 -1.96
N LEU A 429 -7.53 -29.40 -2.03
CA LEU A 429 -6.06 -29.52 -2.07
C LEU A 429 -5.56 -29.50 -3.54
N LEU A 430 -4.53 -28.69 -3.83
CA LEU A 430 -4.02 -28.36 -5.18
C LEU A 430 -5.01 -27.57 -6.05
N PHE A 431 -6.26 -28.04 -6.16
CA PHE A 431 -7.36 -27.42 -6.88
C PHE A 431 -8.64 -27.55 -6.05
N GLN A 432 -9.70 -26.82 -6.40
CA GLN A 432 -11.00 -27.00 -5.76
C GLN A 432 -11.61 -28.37 -6.11
N ASP A 433 -12.30 -28.99 -5.15
CA ASP A 433 -12.98 -30.28 -5.36
C ASP A 433 -14.27 -30.11 -6.22
N ALA A 434 -14.80 -28.88 -6.29
CA ALA A 434 -15.88 -28.49 -7.19
C ALA A 434 -15.43 -28.33 -8.66
N SER A 435 -14.12 -28.26 -8.93
CA SER A 435 -13.61 -28.06 -10.28
C SER A 435 -13.78 -29.30 -11.16
N ARG A 436 -13.86 -29.05 -12.46
CA ARG A 436 -14.11 -30.07 -13.49
C ARG A 436 -13.04 -30.05 -14.58
N SER A 437 -12.49 -28.88 -14.89
CA SER A 437 -11.35 -28.71 -15.81
C SER A 437 -10.56 -27.42 -15.53
N LEU A 438 -9.47 -27.21 -16.26
CA LEU A 438 -8.71 -25.95 -16.29
C LEU A 438 -8.84 -25.28 -17.66
N THR A 439 -8.95 -23.95 -17.67
CA THR A 439 -8.95 -23.12 -18.88
C THR A 439 -7.64 -22.34 -18.96
N ALA A 440 -6.94 -22.39 -20.09
CA ALA A 440 -5.72 -21.61 -20.30
C ALA A 440 -6.06 -20.13 -20.50
N ILE A 441 -5.35 -19.23 -19.79
CA ILE A 441 -5.51 -17.79 -19.95
C ILE A 441 -4.63 -17.33 -21.14
N PRO A 442 -5.20 -16.66 -22.16
CA PRO A 442 -4.45 -16.12 -23.30
C PRO A 442 -3.32 -15.19 -22.85
N GLN A 443 -2.20 -15.17 -23.58
CA GLN A 443 -0.99 -14.42 -23.21
C GLN A 443 -1.30 -12.96 -22.80
N ASP A 444 -2.11 -12.26 -23.60
CA ASP A 444 -2.43 -10.86 -23.40
C ASP A 444 -3.31 -10.62 -22.16
N ASP A 445 -3.92 -11.67 -21.62
CA ASP A 445 -4.86 -11.64 -20.48
C ASP A 445 -4.26 -12.17 -19.18
N GLN A 446 -2.98 -12.57 -19.17
CA GLN A 446 -2.25 -13.07 -18.00
C GLN A 446 -1.91 -11.96 -16.96
N SER A 447 -2.47 -10.75 -17.05
CA SER A 447 -2.34 -9.77 -15.98
C SER A 447 -3.39 -10.00 -14.90
N PHE A 448 -3.03 -9.82 -13.62
CA PHE A 448 -4.00 -9.91 -12.52
C PHE A 448 -5.21 -8.97 -12.74
N THR A 449 -5.01 -7.81 -13.36
CA THR A 449 -6.07 -6.85 -13.71
C THR A 449 -7.10 -7.42 -14.69
N LYS A 450 -6.66 -8.14 -15.73
CA LYS A 450 -7.54 -8.74 -16.73
C LYS A 450 -8.18 -10.04 -16.24
N TYR A 451 -7.47 -10.81 -15.43
CA TYR A 451 -8.04 -11.99 -14.76
C TYR A 451 -9.16 -11.62 -13.76
N LEU A 452 -8.99 -10.54 -12.99
CA LEU A 452 -10.00 -10.09 -12.02
C LEU A 452 -11.23 -9.44 -12.68
N GLN A 453 -11.07 -8.90 -13.89
CA GLN A 453 -12.12 -8.20 -14.63
C GLN A 453 -12.79 -7.14 -13.72
N ASP A 454 -14.12 -7.08 -13.72
CA ASP A 454 -14.88 -6.14 -12.90
C ASP A 454 -14.66 -6.34 -11.39
N SER A 455 -14.31 -7.55 -10.94
CA SER A 455 -14.17 -7.88 -9.50
C SER A 455 -13.06 -7.11 -8.79
N ILE A 456 -12.14 -6.49 -9.55
CA ILE A 456 -11.12 -5.59 -9.00
C ILE A 456 -11.72 -4.36 -8.30
N HIS A 457 -12.97 -3.96 -8.64
CA HIS A 457 -13.65 -2.84 -7.98
C HIS A 457 -13.87 -3.10 -6.48
N TYR A 458 -14.13 -4.34 -6.07
CA TYR A 458 -14.26 -4.71 -4.66
C TYR A 458 -12.94 -4.45 -3.89
N ILE A 459 -11.80 -4.78 -4.50
CA ILE A 459 -10.46 -4.71 -3.89
C ILE A 459 -9.99 -3.26 -3.70
N TYR A 460 -10.36 -2.35 -4.61
CA TYR A 460 -10.11 -0.92 -4.45
C TYR A 460 -11.18 -0.23 -3.59
N GLY A 461 -12.46 -0.61 -3.76
CA GLY A 461 -13.60 -0.04 -3.03
C GLY A 461 -13.51 -0.24 -1.52
N ILE A 462 -12.98 -1.39 -1.06
CA ILE A 462 -12.76 -1.67 0.37
C ILE A 462 -11.69 -0.76 1.03
N ARG A 463 -10.94 0.01 0.22
CA ARG A 463 -9.98 1.04 0.66
C ARG A 463 -10.49 2.46 0.40
N GLU A 464 -11.78 2.63 0.08
CA GLU A 464 -12.37 3.96 0.04
C GLU A 464 -12.32 4.62 1.42
N CYS A 465 -12.05 5.92 1.42
CA CYS A 465 -11.80 6.67 2.63
C CYS A 465 -12.78 7.86 2.68
N PRO A 466 -13.42 8.14 3.83
CA PRO A 466 -14.26 9.35 4.00
C PRO A 466 -13.49 10.65 3.70
N VAL A 467 -12.17 10.59 3.82
CA VAL A 467 -11.23 11.67 3.52
C VAL A 467 -10.50 11.29 2.22
N PRO A 468 -10.79 11.93 1.08
CA PRO A 468 -10.25 11.48 -0.20
C PRO A 468 -8.77 11.87 -0.39
N ALA A 469 -8.36 13.02 0.16
CA ALA A 469 -7.03 13.60 -0.03
C ALA A 469 -6.52 14.32 1.23
N MET A 470 -5.20 14.49 1.30
CA MET A 470 -4.48 15.27 2.29
C MET A 470 -3.48 16.18 1.57
N THR A 471 -3.62 17.49 1.74
CA THR A 471 -2.79 18.49 1.07
C THR A 471 -1.68 18.98 1.99
N LEU A 472 -0.45 18.52 1.73
CA LEU A 472 0.76 18.98 2.41
C LEU A 472 1.26 20.27 1.75
N CYS A 473 1.32 21.34 2.55
CA CYS A 473 1.88 22.62 2.16
C CYS A 473 3.37 22.70 2.50
N VAL A 474 4.18 23.11 1.52
CA VAL A 474 5.64 23.25 1.58
C VAL A 474 6.07 24.61 1.02
N THR A 475 7.31 25.03 1.28
CA THR A 475 7.76 26.40 0.99
C THR A 475 8.78 26.51 -0.15
N SER A 476 9.61 25.48 -0.34
CA SER A 476 10.71 25.49 -1.31
C SER A 476 10.50 24.48 -2.45
N ASP A 477 11.26 24.62 -3.55
CA ASP A 477 11.26 23.64 -4.64
C ASP A 477 11.80 22.26 -4.20
N PRO A 478 12.91 22.15 -3.43
CA PRO A 478 13.38 20.87 -2.92
C PRO A 478 12.36 20.13 -2.04
N GLU A 479 11.64 20.84 -1.17
CA GLU A 479 10.55 20.23 -0.40
C GLU A 479 9.38 19.80 -1.28
N PHE A 480 9.05 20.54 -2.32
CA PHE A 480 8.00 20.16 -3.27
C PHE A 480 8.38 18.89 -4.04
N GLU A 481 9.63 18.76 -4.48
CA GLU A 481 10.14 17.53 -5.08
C GLU A 481 10.13 16.34 -4.10
N LYS A 482 10.57 16.55 -2.85
CA LYS A 482 10.49 15.50 -1.81
C LYS A 482 9.04 15.10 -1.52
N CYS A 483 8.11 16.04 -1.49
CA CYS A 483 6.68 15.77 -1.35
C CYS A 483 6.14 14.96 -2.54
N VAL A 484 6.53 15.27 -3.78
CA VAL A 484 6.09 14.51 -4.97
C VAL A 484 6.64 13.07 -4.94
N LYS A 485 7.88 12.86 -4.46
CA LYS A 485 8.44 11.53 -4.21
C LYS A 485 7.65 10.79 -3.12
N MET A 486 7.36 11.45 -2.00
CA MET A 486 6.52 10.91 -0.92
C MET A 486 5.13 10.50 -1.44
N LYS A 487 4.47 11.37 -2.20
CA LYS A 487 3.16 11.09 -2.82
C LYS A 487 3.20 9.85 -3.70
N THR A 488 4.26 9.69 -4.49
CA THR A 488 4.44 8.56 -5.39
C THR A 488 4.63 7.26 -4.59
N ALA A 489 5.45 7.28 -3.53
CA ALA A 489 5.67 6.16 -2.64
C ALA A 489 4.38 5.72 -1.91
N LEU A 490 3.66 6.65 -1.27
CA LEU A 490 2.40 6.37 -0.58
C LEU A 490 1.32 5.83 -1.54
N LYS A 491 1.25 6.38 -2.76
CA LYS A 491 0.32 5.89 -3.80
C LYS A 491 0.68 4.50 -4.31
N ALA A 492 1.97 4.15 -4.39
CA ALA A 492 2.40 2.79 -4.74
C ALA A 492 1.90 1.76 -3.72
N GLN A 493 1.80 2.14 -2.45
CA GLN A 493 1.27 1.27 -1.37
C GLN A 493 -0.26 1.32 -1.23
N ILE A 494 -0.97 2.05 -2.10
CA ILE A 494 -2.43 2.26 -2.04
C ILE A 494 -2.87 2.88 -0.68
N LEU A 495 -2.00 3.69 -0.06
CA LEU A 495 -2.36 4.39 1.17
C LEU A 495 -3.35 5.53 0.90
N LYS A 496 -4.23 5.77 1.87
CA LYS A 496 -5.27 6.81 1.84
C LYS A 496 -5.25 7.64 3.14
N PRO A 497 -5.68 8.92 3.10
CA PRO A 497 -6.01 9.75 1.92
C PRO A 497 -4.89 9.88 0.88
N GLU A 498 -5.21 10.28 -0.35
CA GLU A 498 -4.16 10.57 -1.35
C GLU A 498 -3.41 11.86 -1.02
N LEU A 499 -2.07 11.79 -0.95
CA LEU A 499 -1.24 12.97 -0.72
C LEU A 499 -1.28 13.92 -1.93
N ILE A 500 -1.51 15.20 -1.66
CA ILE A 500 -1.39 16.30 -2.62
C ILE A 500 -0.31 17.25 -2.10
N CYS A 501 0.57 17.69 -3.00
CA CYS A 501 1.65 18.62 -2.67
C CYS A 501 1.27 20.02 -3.13
N LYS A 502 1.44 21.01 -2.25
CA LYS A 502 1.20 22.41 -2.55
C LYS A 502 2.39 23.26 -2.13
N LYS A 503 3.11 23.84 -3.09
CA LYS A 503 4.12 24.86 -2.80
C LYS A 503 3.47 26.23 -2.57
N MET A 504 3.94 26.96 -1.57
CA MET A 504 3.70 28.39 -1.33
C MET A 504 5.04 29.13 -1.13
N HIS A 505 5.01 30.45 -0.93
CA HIS A 505 6.23 31.28 -0.81
C HIS A 505 6.77 31.45 0.61
N SER A 506 6.00 31.03 1.63
CA SER A 506 6.36 31.18 3.04
C SER A 506 5.52 30.25 3.93
N HIS A 507 6.00 30.01 5.16
CA HIS A 507 5.26 29.29 6.19
C HIS A 507 3.95 30.03 6.56
N ILE A 508 3.97 31.36 6.58
CA ILE A 508 2.77 32.20 6.80
C ILE A 508 1.71 31.95 5.71
N ASN A 509 2.11 31.85 4.44
CA ASN A 509 1.15 31.52 3.37
C ASN A 509 0.62 30.09 3.50
N CYS A 510 1.44 29.13 3.96
CA CYS A 510 0.93 27.80 4.31
C CYS A 510 -0.09 27.85 5.45
N MET A 511 0.15 28.63 6.51
CA MET A 511 -0.83 28.83 7.60
C MET A 511 -2.16 29.38 7.08
N GLN A 512 -2.10 30.42 6.24
CA GLN A 512 -3.27 31.03 5.59
C GLN A 512 -4.03 30.03 4.71
N LEU A 513 -3.33 29.22 3.91
CA LEU A 513 -3.97 28.19 3.07
C LEU A 513 -4.60 27.07 3.90
N ILE A 514 -3.95 26.66 5.00
CA ILE A 514 -4.50 25.66 5.91
C ILE A 514 -5.77 26.20 6.56
N GLN A 515 -5.76 27.42 7.12
CA GLN A 515 -6.96 28.06 7.69
C GLN A 515 -8.09 28.18 6.65
N ALA A 516 -7.77 28.57 5.41
CA ALA A 516 -8.74 28.88 4.36
C ALA A 516 -9.31 27.68 3.57
N GLY A 517 -9.07 26.42 4.00
CA GLY A 517 -9.62 25.24 3.32
C GLY A 517 -8.83 24.76 2.08
N LYS A 518 -7.66 25.33 1.81
CA LYS A 518 -6.91 25.13 0.54
C LYS A 518 -5.64 24.28 0.69
N ALA A 519 -5.20 24.07 1.92
CA ALA A 519 -4.26 23.05 2.33
C ALA A 519 -4.77 22.41 3.63
N ASP A 520 -4.18 21.28 4.02
CA ASP A 520 -4.66 20.50 5.17
C ASP A 520 -3.59 20.40 6.26
N ILE A 521 -2.32 20.19 5.88
CA ILE A 521 -1.20 20.09 6.83
C ILE A 521 0.06 20.83 6.37
N SER A 522 0.94 21.14 7.31
CA SER A 522 2.35 21.51 7.10
C SER A 522 3.17 21.14 8.35
N VAL A 523 4.50 21.16 8.25
CA VAL A 523 5.41 20.87 9.38
C VAL A 523 6.07 22.17 9.81
N PHE A 524 5.96 22.50 11.09
CA PHE A 524 6.34 23.81 11.64
C PHE A 524 7.29 23.68 12.84
N ASP A 525 8.30 24.55 12.91
CA ASP A 525 9.08 24.79 14.13
C ASP A 525 8.16 25.32 15.24
N ALA A 526 8.59 25.18 16.50
CA ALA A 526 7.91 25.71 17.66
C ALA A 526 7.49 27.21 17.54
N GLY A 527 8.27 28.05 16.86
CA GLY A 527 7.89 29.45 16.56
C GLY A 527 6.76 29.60 15.53
N ASP A 528 6.69 28.70 14.55
CA ASP A 528 5.62 28.67 13.56
C ASP A 528 4.36 28.00 14.12
N VAL A 529 4.48 27.02 15.02
CA VAL A 529 3.35 26.46 15.79
C VAL A 529 2.69 27.54 16.65
N TYR A 530 3.49 28.41 17.30
CA TYR A 530 2.97 29.57 18.03
C TYR A 530 2.17 30.50 17.13
N THR A 531 2.77 30.88 16.00
CA THR A 531 2.18 31.84 15.05
C THR A 531 0.92 31.28 14.39
N GLY A 532 0.94 30.01 14.00
CA GLY A 532 -0.20 29.27 13.47
C GLY A 532 -1.35 29.14 14.45
N GLY A 533 -1.05 28.82 15.72
CA GLY A 533 -2.08 28.71 16.76
C GLY A 533 -2.70 30.03 17.17
N LEU A 534 -1.90 31.10 17.28
CA LEU A 534 -2.38 32.43 17.71
C LEU A 534 -3.16 33.17 16.60
N ASN A 535 -2.67 33.14 15.37
CA ASN A 535 -3.20 33.99 14.28
C ASN A 535 -4.11 33.24 13.31
N TYR A 536 -4.07 31.90 13.29
CA TYR A 536 -4.69 31.07 12.26
C TYR A 536 -5.52 29.89 12.82
N ASP A 537 -5.71 29.81 14.15
CA ASP A 537 -6.40 28.72 14.86
C ASP A 537 -5.87 27.30 14.52
N LEU A 538 -4.57 27.18 14.21
CA LEU A 538 -3.97 25.89 13.85
C LEU A 538 -3.59 25.07 15.08
N VAL A 539 -3.64 23.75 14.95
CA VAL A 539 -3.36 22.79 16.03
C VAL A 539 -2.28 21.78 15.62
N PRO A 540 -1.18 21.63 16.37
CA PRO A 540 -0.25 20.51 16.22
C PRO A 540 -0.93 19.19 16.61
N PHE A 541 -0.66 18.12 15.85
CA PHE A 541 -1.26 16.79 16.10
C PHE A 541 -0.28 15.61 16.05
N MET A 542 0.88 15.78 15.40
CA MET A 542 2.04 14.87 15.50
C MET A 542 3.31 15.69 15.69
N SER A 543 4.31 15.14 16.37
CA SER A 543 5.59 15.79 16.67
C SER A 543 6.78 14.92 16.24
N GLU A 544 7.87 15.54 15.81
CA GLU A 544 9.13 14.85 15.54
C GLU A 544 9.82 14.39 16.83
N VAL A 545 10.39 13.18 16.83
CA VAL A 545 11.19 12.66 17.95
C VAL A 545 12.62 12.38 17.47
N TYR A 546 13.60 12.95 18.19
CA TYR A 546 15.03 12.86 17.87
C TYR A 546 15.77 11.86 18.80
N ASN A 547 16.97 12.21 19.27
CA ASN A 547 17.82 11.36 20.12
C ASN A 547 17.34 11.20 21.58
N LEU A 548 16.50 12.11 22.10
CA LEU A 548 16.07 12.10 23.50
C LEU A 548 14.96 11.08 23.81
N GLY A 549 14.27 10.53 22.78
CA GLY A 549 13.10 9.68 22.94
C GLY A 549 11.79 10.43 23.25
N GLU A 550 11.90 11.73 23.58
CA GLU A 550 10.80 12.67 23.79
C GLU A 550 10.69 13.66 22.60
N PRO A 551 9.52 14.29 22.37
CA PRO A 551 9.30 15.30 21.33
C PRO A 551 9.88 16.67 21.71
N GLU A 552 11.14 16.67 22.17
CA GLU A 552 11.83 17.82 22.74
C GLU A 552 13.32 17.81 22.37
N TYR A 553 13.94 18.99 22.37
CA TYR A 553 15.38 19.15 22.16
C TYR A 553 15.95 20.31 22.97
N TYR A 554 17.26 20.28 23.22
CA TYR A 554 18.00 21.39 23.83
C TYR A 554 18.49 22.37 22.77
N VAL A 555 18.30 23.67 23.05
CA VAL A 555 18.85 24.78 22.28
C VAL A 555 20.27 25.06 22.76
N VAL A 556 21.24 25.09 21.85
CA VAL A 556 22.65 25.36 22.16
C VAL A 556 23.19 26.50 21.31
N ALA A 557 24.21 27.17 21.84
CA ALA A 557 25.11 28.04 21.10
C ALA A 557 26.42 27.28 20.86
N VAL A 558 26.88 27.21 19.61
CA VAL A 558 28.09 26.48 19.21
C VAL A 558 29.10 27.46 18.64
N ALA A 559 30.35 27.37 19.08
CA ALA A 559 31.50 28.04 18.48
C ALA A 559 32.54 27.01 18.04
N LYS A 560 33.57 27.47 17.32
CA LYS A 560 34.73 26.63 17.00
C LYS A 560 35.70 26.59 18.18
N GLU A 561 36.36 25.46 18.39
CA GLU A 561 37.43 25.31 19.40
C GLU A 561 38.56 26.34 19.16
N GLU A 562 38.91 26.57 17.88
CA GLU A 562 39.98 27.49 17.45
C GLU A 562 39.76 28.99 17.79
N ASP A 563 38.54 29.40 18.18
CA ASP A 563 38.20 30.78 18.58
C ASP A 563 37.86 30.83 20.09
N PRO A 564 38.86 30.84 20.99
CA PRO A 564 38.64 30.90 22.44
C PRO A 564 38.06 32.25 22.90
N ASP A 565 38.18 33.31 22.08
CA ASP A 565 37.68 34.66 22.38
C ASP A 565 36.15 34.80 22.21
N THR A 566 35.45 33.74 21.75
CA THR A 566 33.99 33.70 21.68
C THR A 566 33.39 33.05 22.92
N GLU A 567 32.64 33.84 23.69
CA GLU A 567 31.87 33.43 24.87
C GLU A 567 30.40 33.90 24.75
N LEU A 568 29.47 33.18 25.37
CA LEU A 568 28.03 33.50 25.26
C LEU A 568 27.65 34.85 25.89
N THR A 569 28.39 35.27 26.92
CA THR A 569 28.20 36.52 27.67
C THR A 569 28.66 37.77 26.94
N TYR A 570 29.58 37.63 25.98
CA TYR A 570 30.14 38.75 25.22
C TYR A 570 30.22 38.46 23.71
N LEU A 571 29.05 38.49 23.06
CA LEU A 571 28.93 38.34 21.60
C LEU A 571 28.90 39.68 20.84
N LYS A 572 29.22 40.79 21.52
CA LYS A 572 29.16 42.13 20.92
C LYS A 572 30.16 42.25 19.77
N GLY A 573 29.67 42.59 18.60
CA GLY A 573 30.48 42.74 17.38
C GLY A 573 30.94 41.44 16.72
N LYS A 574 30.65 40.27 17.29
CA LYS A 574 30.89 38.96 16.66
C LYS A 574 29.91 38.73 15.50
N TYR A 575 30.16 37.69 14.70
CA TYR A 575 29.33 37.29 13.56
C TYR A 575 28.47 36.07 13.93
N THR A 576 27.17 36.08 13.62
CA THR A 576 26.22 35.09 14.17
C THR A 576 25.38 34.37 13.11
N CYS A 577 25.21 33.06 13.30
CA CYS A 577 24.43 32.19 12.41
C CYS A 577 23.17 31.70 13.11
N HIS A 578 22.01 31.91 12.47
CA HIS A 578 20.70 31.61 13.06
C HIS A 578 19.89 30.73 12.10
N THR A 579 19.10 29.79 12.64
CA THR A 579 18.27 28.90 11.81
C THR A 579 17.23 29.62 10.97
N GLY A 580 16.78 30.80 11.42
CA GLY A 580 15.79 31.64 10.79
C GLY A 580 15.11 32.55 11.80
N ILE A 581 14.60 33.70 11.33
CA ILE A 581 13.85 34.64 12.17
C ILE A 581 12.66 33.92 12.83
N ASN A 582 12.32 34.33 14.05
CA ASN A 582 11.20 33.80 14.84
C ASN A 582 11.26 32.31 15.23
N MET A 583 12.25 31.53 14.78
CA MET A 583 12.40 30.13 15.19
C MET A 583 12.76 29.99 16.67
N ALA A 584 12.48 28.83 17.27
CA ALA A 584 12.81 28.56 18.66
C ALA A 584 14.31 28.61 18.96
N ALA A 585 15.07 27.71 18.34
CA ALA A 585 16.49 27.54 18.64
C ALA A 585 17.37 28.67 18.10
N GLY A 586 17.15 29.06 16.85
CA GLY A 586 17.98 30.05 16.17
C GLY A 586 17.72 31.48 16.62
N TRP A 587 16.53 31.82 17.13
CA TRP A 587 16.17 33.22 17.41
C TRP A 587 15.57 33.44 18.79
N THR A 588 14.44 32.78 19.09
CA THR A 588 13.62 33.10 20.25
C THR A 588 14.34 32.84 21.57
N TYR A 589 15.01 31.71 21.74
CA TYR A 589 15.79 31.42 22.95
C TYR A 589 17.07 32.27 23.08
N PRO A 590 17.96 32.37 22.06
CA PRO A 590 19.15 33.22 22.12
C PRO A 590 18.83 34.69 22.42
N MET A 591 17.86 35.27 21.72
CA MET A 591 17.51 36.67 21.93
C MET A 591 16.84 36.89 23.28
N ALA A 592 15.96 35.99 23.73
CA ALA A 592 15.38 36.08 25.08
C ALA A 592 16.46 35.97 26.17
N PHE A 593 17.47 35.11 26.00
CA PHE A 593 18.59 34.98 26.94
C PHE A 593 19.43 36.27 27.00
N LEU A 594 19.88 36.78 25.86
CA LEU A 594 20.72 37.99 25.81
C LEU A 594 19.96 39.23 26.35
N ILE A 595 18.68 39.36 26.01
CA ILE A 595 17.83 40.47 26.48
C ILE A 595 17.57 40.36 28.00
N SER A 596 17.18 39.19 28.50
CA SER A 596 16.78 39.03 29.92
C SER A 596 17.93 39.22 30.90
N ASN A 597 19.16 38.87 30.48
CA ASN A 597 20.36 39.06 31.30
C ASN A 597 21.00 40.45 31.12
N GLY A 598 20.44 41.31 30.24
CA GLY A 598 20.93 42.68 30.04
C GLY A 598 22.21 42.81 29.21
N TRP A 599 22.67 41.72 28.56
CA TRP A 599 23.86 41.73 27.69
C TRP A 599 23.63 42.55 26.41
N ILE A 600 22.38 42.64 25.97
CA ILE A 600 21.93 43.41 24.81
C ILE A 600 20.83 44.40 25.24
N ARG A 601 20.76 45.56 24.56
CA ARG A 601 19.73 46.56 24.88
C ARG A 601 18.37 46.09 24.34
N PRO A 602 17.31 45.99 25.16
CA PRO A 602 16.04 45.35 24.77
C PRO A 602 15.27 46.06 23.64
N TYR A 603 15.43 47.38 23.52
CA TYR A 603 14.56 48.23 22.67
C TYR A 603 13.06 47.94 22.82
N GLY A 604 12.63 47.64 24.06
CA GLY A 604 11.30 47.10 24.35
C GLY A 604 11.27 45.59 24.12
N CYS A 605 10.67 45.19 23.01
CA CYS A 605 10.43 43.82 22.58
C CYS A 605 10.81 43.62 21.09
N ASP A 606 11.57 44.56 20.53
CA ASP A 606 12.10 44.53 19.17
C ASP A 606 13.46 43.82 19.17
N SER A 607 13.43 42.48 19.15
CA SER A 607 14.65 41.68 19.11
C SER A 607 15.47 41.87 17.84
N VAL A 608 14.84 42.27 16.73
CA VAL A 608 15.53 42.47 15.44
C VAL A 608 16.43 43.69 15.53
N ARG A 609 15.90 44.82 16.01
CA ARG A 609 16.70 46.01 16.26
C ARG A 609 17.79 45.76 17.32
N ALA A 610 17.46 45.06 18.40
CA ALA A 610 18.44 44.71 19.43
C ALA A 610 19.63 43.95 18.83
N ALA A 611 19.36 42.90 18.04
CA ALA A 611 20.38 42.12 17.33
C ALA A 611 21.19 42.98 16.35
N ALA A 612 20.53 43.78 15.51
CA ALA A 612 21.16 44.56 14.46
C ALA A 612 22.07 45.70 14.95
N GLU A 613 21.85 46.21 16.16
CA GLU A 613 22.74 47.20 16.80
C GLU A 613 23.87 46.55 17.63
N TYR A 614 23.88 45.22 17.81
CA TYR A 614 24.81 44.51 18.70
C TYR A 614 25.76 43.55 17.98
N PHE A 615 25.26 42.80 16.99
CA PHE A 615 26.07 41.95 16.10
C PHE A 615 26.52 42.77 14.88
N THR A 616 27.73 42.48 14.36
CA THR A 616 28.25 43.22 13.20
C THR A 616 27.66 42.70 11.89
N LYS A 617 27.55 41.37 11.76
CA LYS A 617 26.99 40.66 10.62
C LYS A 617 26.34 39.37 11.09
N SER A 618 25.27 38.95 10.45
CA SER A 618 24.59 37.70 10.74
C SER A 618 24.05 37.04 9.47
N CYS A 619 23.71 35.76 9.55
CA CYS A 619 22.69 35.18 8.68
C CYS A 619 21.46 34.83 9.52
N VAL A 620 20.37 35.55 9.26
CA VAL A 620 19.06 35.38 9.90
C VAL A 620 18.01 35.22 8.80
N PRO A 621 17.85 34.01 8.23
CA PRO A 621 16.90 33.71 7.18
C PRO A 621 15.50 34.27 7.49
N GLY A 622 15.02 35.18 6.64
CA GLY A 622 13.74 35.88 6.75
C GLY A 622 13.77 37.26 7.43
N ALA A 623 14.91 37.77 7.91
CA ALA A 623 14.98 39.06 8.61
C ALA A 623 14.62 40.28 7.75
N THR A 624 14.78 40.18 6.42
CA THR A 624 14.41 41.20 5.43
C THR A 624 13.01 40.99 4.83
N SER A 625 12.31 39.91 5.20
CA SER A 625 10.97 39.58 4.71
C SER A 625 9.90 40.27 5.55
N SER A 626 9.01 41.02 4.89
CA SER A 626 7.91 41.72 5.55
C SER A 626 6.83 40.79 6.11
N GLU A 627 6.82 39.52 5.70
CA GLU A 627 5.98 38.47 6.29
C GLU A 627 6.43 38.05 7.71
N TYR A 628 7.70 38.27 8.08
CA TYR A 628 8.24 37.87 9.39
C TYR A 628 8.82 39.04 10.21
N ASN A 629 9.18 40.15 9.57
CA ASN A 629 9.65 41.38 10.19
C ASN A 629 8.80 42.57 9.70
N THR A 630 7.91 43.06 10.57
CA THR A 630 7.08 44.25 10.29
C THR A 630 7.78 45.58 10.63
N GLY A 631 8.99 45.53 11.18
CA GLY A 631 9.81 46.68 11.54
C GLY A 631 10.70 47.16 10.39
N VAL A 632 11.81 47.81 10.76
CA VAL A 632 12.85 48.21 9.80
C VAL A 632 13.67 46.96 9.41
N PRO A 633 13.90 46.69 8.11
CA PRO A 633 14.86 45.67 7.69
C PRO A 633 16.29 46.17 7.93
N TYR A 634 17.14 45.29 8.45
CA TYR A 634 18.56 45.57 8.69
C TYR A 634 19.41 44.62 7.85
N ASP A 635 20.14 45.15 6.86
CA ASP A 635 20.94 44.34 5.93
C ASP A 635 22.00 43.48 6.65
N SER A 636 22.56 44.01 7.75
CA SER A 636 23.51 43.29 8.62
C SER A 636 22.97 41.97 9.16
N MET A 637 21.66 41.75 9.19
CA MET A 637 21.05 40.48 9.60
C MET A 637 21.07 39.40 8.50
N CYS A 638 21.40 39.76 7.27
CA CYS A 638 21.49 38.85 6.12
C CYS A 638 22.90 38.81 5.49
N ASP A 639 23.81 39.70 5.89
CA ASP A 639 25.18 39.88 5.37
C ASP A 639 26.05 38.61 5.26
N LEU A 640 25.75 37.55 6.04
CA LEU A 640 26.46 36.26 5.97
C LEU A 640 25.70 35.18 5.18
N CYS A 641 24.46 35.43 4.74
CA CYS A 641 23.67 34.41 4.04
C CYS A 641 24.22 34.14 2.63
N HIS A 642 24.09 32.89 2.18
CA HIS A 642 24.78 32.39 0.97
C HIS A 642 23.87 32.37 -0.27
N GLY A 643 22.55 32.39 -0.09
CA GLY A 643 21.58 32.47 -1.18
C GLY A 643 21.79 33.69 -2.08
N THR A 644 21.38 33.60 -3.34
CA THR A 644 21.53 34.70 -4.33
C THR A 644 20.20 35.09 -4.95
N SER A 645 20.08 36.35 -5.37
CA SER A 645 18.86 36.90 -5.98
C SER A 645 17.64 36.64 -5.08
N TYR A 646 16.56 36.06 -5.60
CA TYR A 646 15.34 35.75 -4.82
C TYR A 646 15.55 34.77 -3.65
N ARG A 647 16.68 34.03 -3.61
CA ARG A 647 17.02 33.07 -2.55
C ARG A 647 17.76 33.69 -1.37
N TYR A 648 18.38 34.87 -1.57
CA TYR A 648 19.17 35.53 -0.54
C TYR A 648 18.35 35.78 0.73
N CYS A 649 18.82 35.23 1.84
CA CYS A 649 18.19 35.35 3.16
C CYS A 649 16.72 34.87 3.21
N ARG A 650 16.34 33.91 2.35
CA ARG A 650 15.00 33.29 2.39
C ARG A 650 14.81 32.39 3.60
N ARG A 651 13.64 32.43 4.22
CA ARG A 651 13.25 31.54 5.33
C ARG A 651 12.64 30.23 4.82
N ASP A 652 13.35 29.57 3.90
CA ASP A 652 13.02 28.29 3.28
C ASP A 652 14.29 27.61 2.76
N ALA A 653 14.21 26.33 2.37
CA ALA A 653 15.36 25.54 1.92
C ALA A 653 15.95 25.92 0.55
N SER A 654 15.63 27.11 0.01
CA SER A 654 16.39 27.72 -1.09
C SER A 654 17.58 28.58 -0.62
N GLU A 655 17.65 28.93 0.67
CA GLU A 655 18.80 29.54 1.32
C GLU A 655 19.71 28.46 1.92
N ASP A 656 20.98 28.47 1.51
CA ASP A 656 22.01 27.47 1.85
C ASP A 656 22.42 27.45 3.33
N TYR A 657 22.05 28.50 4.09
CA TYR A 657 22.24 28.61 5.54
C TYR A 657 20.93 28.59 6.35
N TYR A 658 19.80 28.21 5.76
CA TYR A 658 18.52 28.05 6.45
C TYR A 658 18.48 26.79 7.35
N GLY A 659 17.69 26.83 8.43
CA GLY A 659 17.44 25.69 9.31
C GLY A 659 18.61 25.35 10.23
N HIS A 660 18.54 24.21 10.92
CA HIS A 660 19.58 23.79 11.87
C HIS A 660 20.89 23.49 11.16
N THR A 661 20.87 22.62 10.15
CA THR A 661 22.06 22.23 9.39
C THR A 661 22.68 23.42 8.64
N GLY A 662 21.87 24.33 8.11
CA GLY A 662 22.35 25.55 7.47
C GLY A 662 23.01 26.55 8.42
N ALA A 663 22.46 26.73 9.63
CA ALA A 663 23.10 27.55 10.66
C ALA A 663 24.47 26.98 11.09
N PHE A 664 24.62 25.65 11.11
CA PHE A 664 25.93 25.01 11.32
C PHE A 664 26.86 25.20 10.12
N ARG A 665 26.39 25.05 8.88
CA ARG A 665 27.17 25.33 7.68
C ARG A 665 27.70 26.78 7.63
N CYS A 666 26.89 27.74 8.06
CA CYS A 666 27.28 29.14 8.24
C CYS A 666 28.43 29.34 9.26
N LEU A 667 28.49 28.54 10.34
CA LEU A 667 29.61 28.53 11.28
C LEU A 667 30.89 27.96 10.63
N VAL A 668 30.75 26.89 9.85
CA VAL A 668 31.88 26.19 9.23
C VAL A 668 32.52 27.04 8.13
N GLU A 669 31.73 27.45 7.12
CA GLU A 669 32.23 28.09 5.89
C GLU A 669 31.77 29.55 5.71
N GLY A 670 30.66 29.96 6.35
CA GLY A 670 30.07 31.29 6.22
C GLY A 670 30.75 32.41 7.02
N GLY A 671 31.82 32.09 7.75
CA GLY A 671 32.56 33.05 8.57
C GLY A 671 31.86 33.45 9.88
N GLY A 672 30.80 32.73 10.30
CA GLY A 672 30.22 32.91 11.63
C GLY A 672 31.22 32.59 12.75
N HIS A 673 31.10 33.26 13.89
CA HIS A 673 31.85 32.93 15.11
C HIS A 673 31.02 32.05 16.06
N VAL A 674 29.69 32.22 16.07
CA VAL A 674 28.75 31.43 16.85
C VAL A 674 27.50 31.09 16.04
N ALA A 675 26.95 29.90 16.24
CA ALA A 675 25.69 29.46 15.65
C ALA A 675 24.71 28.92 16.69
N PHE A 676 23.44 29.26 16.53
CA PHE A 676 22.36 28.87 17.45
C PHE A 676 21.47 27.80 16.83
N MET A 677 21.39 26.62 17.47
CA MET A 677 20.75 25.43 16.88
C MET A 677 20.32 24.40 17.93
N LYS A 678 19.76 23.25 17.49
CA LYS A 678 19.51 22.08 18.34
C LYS A 678 20.84 21.39 18.71
N HIS A 679 20.91 20.79 19.89
CA HIS A 679 22.09 20.09 20.40
C HIS A 679 22.62 18.91 19.55
N THR A 680 21.84 18.40 18.60
CA THR A 680 22.24 17.24 17.78
C THR A 680 22.91 17.59 16.46
N THR A 681 22.75 18.82 15.94
CA THR A 681 23.13 19.19 14.56
C THR A 681 24.60 18.93 14.22
N VAL A 682 25.51 19.28 15.14
CA VAL A 682 26.95 19.10 14.94
C VAL A 682 27.25 17.61 14.81
N MET A 683 26.84 16.83 15.81
CA MET A 683 26.96 15.36 15.81
C MET A 683 26.21 14.65 14.67
N GLU A 684 25.27 15.30 13.99
CA GLU A 684 24.58 14.79 12.79
C GLU A 684 25.37 15.09 11.51
N SER A 685 26.21 16.13 11.52
CA SER A 685 26.89 16.66 10.34
C SER A 685 28.39 16.31 10.28
N THR A 686 29.05 16.12 11.42
CA THR A 686 30.50 15.88 11.52
C THR A 686 30.86 14.38 11.53
N GLY A 687 32.16 14.07 11.59
CA GLY A 687 32.66 12.70 11.80
C GLY A 687 32.33 11.73 10.66
N GLY A 688 32.28 12.24 9.43
CA GLY A 688 32.02 11.46 8.22
C GLY A 688 30.55 11.04 8.00
N LYS A 689 29.62 11.50 8.83
CA LYS A 689 28.18 11.21 8.67
C LYS A 689 27.57 11.94 7.48
N ARG A 690 27.90 13.23 7.32
CA ARG A 690 27.56 14.04 6.15
C ARG A 690 28.73 14.00 5.16
N LYS A 691 28.44 13.86 3.86
CA LYS A 691 29.45 13.57 2.81
C LYS A 691 29.78 14.79 1.95
N GLU A 692 28.97 15.84 2.08
CA GLU A 692 29.11 17.12 1.40
C GLU A 692 30.45 17.79 1.77
N TRP A 693 31.02 18.50 0.80
CA TRP A 693 32.39 19.02 0.87
C TRP A 693 32.66 19.90 2.10
N TRP A 694 31.66 20.67 2.53
CA TRP A 694 31.73 21.60 3.65
C TRP A 694 31.84 20.89 5.02
N ALA A 695 31.19 19.74 5.17
CA ALA A 695 31.13 18.98 6.42
C ALA A 695 32.15 17.82 6.46
N ARG A 696 32.62 17.36 5.30
CA ARG A 696 33.39 16.12 5.12
C ARG A 696 34.61 15.97 6.04
N ASN A 697 35.30 17.08 6.32
CA ASN A 697 36.53 17.09 7.12
C ASN A 697 36.30 17.59 8.56
N ALA A 698 35.07 17.97 8.92
CA ALA A 698 34.74 18.51 10.23
C ALA A 698 34.56 17.36 11.24
N LEU A 699 35.24 17.47 12.38
CA LEU A 699 35.15 16.54 13.51
C LEU A 699 34.21 17.09 14.58
N ASN A 700 33.90 16.29 15.60
CA ASN A 700 33.14 16.80 16.75
C ASN A 700 33.97 17.80 17.56
N ASP A 701 35.25 17.47 17.73
CA ASP A 701 36.15 18.12 18.68
C ASP A 701 36.53 19.55 18.22
N ASP A 702 36.40 19.83 16.92
CA ASP A 702 36.56 21.18 16.32
C ASP A 702 35.54 22.21 16.85
N PHE A 703 34.53 21.79 17.64
CA PHE A 703 33.40 22.62 18.09
C PHE A 703 33.06 22.44 19.57
N GLU A 704 32.73 23.55 20.22
CA GLU A 704 32.34 23.58 21.64
C GLU A 704 30.99 24.28 21.83
N LEU A 705 30.32 23.90 22.92
CA LEU A 705 29.11 24.56 23.41
C LEU A 705 29.48 25.77 24.26
N LEU A 706 28.80 26.91 24.04
CA LEU A 706 28.92 28.09 24.89
C LEU A 706 27.83 28.06 25.98
N CYS A 707 28.24 28.12 27.25
CA CYS A 707 27.37 27.89 28.39
C CYS A 707 26.84 29.19 29.02
N THR A 708 25.72 29.10 29.71
CA THR A 708 25.01 30.23 30.33
C THR A 708 25.71 30.83 31.56
N ASP A 709 26.71 30.12 32.10
CA ASP A 709 27.62 30.57 33.15
C ASP A 709 28.91 31.23 32.59
N GLY A 710 29.01 31.39 31.28
CA GLY A 710 30.20 31.92 30.59
C GLY A 710 31.28 30.87 30.29
N THR A 711 31.10 29.62 30.74
CA THR A 711 32.06 28.53 30.44
C THR A 711 31.85 27.96 29.04
N ARG A 712 32.78 27.10 28.60
CA ARG A 712 32.67 26.28 27.39
C ARG A 712 32.61 24.80 27.79
N ALA A 713 32.00 23.97 26.94
CA ALA A 713 31.84 22.54 27.20
C ALA A 713 31.83 21.70 25.92
N GLU A 714 32.21 20.42 26.04
CA GLU A 714 32.09 19.43 24.97
C GLU A 714 30.65 19.26 24.48
N LEU A 715 30.48 18.85 23.22
CA LEU A 715 29.17 18.64 22.59
C LEU A 715 28.25 17.66 23.33
N GLN A 716 28.79 16.71 24.10
CA GLN A 716 28.00 15.75 24.89
C GLN A 716 27.37 16.38 26.15
N ASP A 717 27.93 17.49 26.62
CA ASP A 717 27.53 18.16 27.87
C ASP A 717 26.29 19.07 27.70
N TYR A 718 25.60 18.98 26.54
CA TYR A 718 24.42 19.77 26.18
C TYR A 718 23.30 19.78 27.24
N ARG A 719 23.22 18.77 28.10
CA ARG A 719 22.23 18.73 29.20
C ARG A 719 22.53 19.75 30.30
N ARG A 720 23.81 20.05 30.53
CA ARG A 720 24.32 21.08 31.44
C ARG A 720 24.46 22.42 30.70
N CYS A 721 25.02 22.39 29.49
CA CYS A 721 25.35 23.55 28.69
C CYS A 721 24.30 23.79 27.58
N ASN A 722 23.23 24.51 27.90
CA ASN A 722 22.16 24.88 26.95
C ASN A 722 21.45 26.18 27.33
N LEU A 723 20.74 26.77 26.37
CA LEU A 723 19.89 27.95 26.53
C LEU A 723 18.46 27.60 26.99
N GLY A 724 18.09 26.31 26.94
CA GLY A 724 16.79 25.79 27.34
C GLY A 724 16.37 24.54 26.56
N LYS A 725 15.32 23.86 27.05
CA LYS A 725 14.65 22.74 26.38
C LYS A 725 13.35 23.22 25.72
N VAL A 726 13.11 22.85 24.48
CA VAL A 726 11.93 23.27 23.69
C VAL A 726 11.29 22.06 22.99
N LYS A 727 10.00 22.16 22.65
CA LYS A 727 9.32 21.18 21.81
C LYS A 727 9.96 21.06 20.43
N ALA A 728 9.96 19.85 19.90
CA ALA A 728 10.30 19.56 18.52
C ALA A 728 9.27 20.15 17.53
N ASN A 729 9.61 20.09 16.25
CA ASN A 729 8.72 20.52 15.18
C ASN A 729 7.46 19.66 15.19
N ALA A 730 6.33 20.24 14.78
CA ALA A 730 5.06 19.56 14.76
C ALA A 730 4.40 19.61 13.38
N VAL A 731 3.75 18.52 13.01
CA VAL A 731 2.76 18.52 11.93
C VAL A 731 1.51 19.19 12.48
N VAL A 732 1.08 20.28 11.83
CA VAL A 732 -0.12 21.04 12.21
C VAL A 732 -1.24 20.84 11.20
N THR A 733 -2.47 21.03 11.65
CA THR A 733 -3.66 21.12 10.81
C THR A 733 -4.57 22.25 11.29
N ARG A 734 -5.74 22.39 10.66
CA ARG A 734 -6.77 23.37 11.02
C ARG A 734 -7.48 22.99 12.32
N GLY A 735 -7.59 23.94 13.24
CA GLY A 735 -8.39 23.84 14.45
C GLY A 735 -9.59 24.79 14.43
N GLY A 736 -9.97 25.26 15.62
CA GLY A 736 -11.09 26.19 15.82
C GLY A 736 -12.42 25.64 15.30
N VAL A 737 -13.25 26.52 14.74
CA VAL A 737 -14.59 26.20 14.19
C VAL A 737 -14.53 25.18 13.06
N ASN A 738 -13.40 25.08 12.37
CA ASN A 738 -13.22 24.23 11.20
C ASN A 738 -12.45 22.92 11.51
N TYR A 739 -12.30 22.57 12.80
CA TYR A 739 -11.72 21.31 13.24
C TYR A 739 -12.59 20.11 12.80
N ASN A 740 -11.94 19.06 12.30
CA ASN A 740 -12.61 17.83 11.86
C ASN A 740 -11.80 16.60 12.34
N GLU A 741 -12.36 15.89 13.31
CA GLU A 741 -11.72 14.73 13.94
C GLU A 741 -11.52 13.57 12.95
N THR A 742 -12.46 13.32 12.05
CA THR A 742 -12.35 12.26 11.03
C THR A 742 -11.21 12.56 10.04
N GLN A 743 -11.06 13.83 9.63
CA GLN A 743 -9.91 14.26 8.82
C GLN A 743 -8.60 14.08 9.58
N LEU A 744 -8.55 14.51 10.84
CA LEU A 744 -7.36 14.44 11.66
C LEU A 744 -6.89 13.00 11.92
N ASN A 745 -7.82 12.10 12.24
CA ASN A 745 -7.53 10.68 12.45
C ASN A 745 -7.07 10.02 11.15
N ALA A 746 -7.64 10.38 9.99
CA ALA A 746 -7.15 9.89 8.70
C ALA A 746 -5.71 10.38 8.38
N TYR A 747 -5.36 11.62 8.74
CA TYR A 747 -4.00 12.16 8.57
C TYR A 747 -3.00 11.50 9.53
N ILE A 748 -3.38 11.29 10.80
CA ILE A 748 -2.59 10.53 11.79
C ILE A 748 -2.31 9.12 11.28
N ASN A 749 -3.35 8.41 10.84
CA ASN A 749 -3.23 7.05 10.32
C ASN A 749 -2.28 7.03 9.11
N LEU A 750 -2.50 7.87 8.11
CA LEU A 750 -1.65 7.95 6.92
C LEU A 750 -0.18 8.19 7.25
N LEU A 751 0.14 9.16 8.12
CA LEU A 751 1.51 9.45 8.52
C LEU A 751 2.12 8.31 9.37
N THR A 752 1.30 7.57 10.13
CA THR A 752 1.72 6.42 10.91
C THR A 752 2.07 5.22 10.02
N TYR A 753 1.23 4.88 9.04
CA TYR A 753 1.57 3.86 8.03
C TYR A 753 2.76 4.28 7.16
N ALA A 754 2.84 5.57 6.80
CA ALA A 754 3.96 6.12 6.04
C ALA A 754 5.30 5.90 6.77
N GLN A 755 5.40 6.23 8.06
CA GLN A 755 6.66 6.08 8.79
C GLN A 755 7.05 4.62 9.06
N GLN A 756 6.10 3.68 9.17
CA GLN A 756 6.42 2.26 9.30
C GLN A 756 7.07 1.69 8.03
N LEU A 757 6.65 2.18 6.86
CA LEU A 757 7.18 1.76 5.56
C LEU A 757 8.44 2.53 5.14
N TYR A 758 8.50 3.84 5.45
CA TYR A 758 9.46 4.79 4.88
C TYR A 758 10.23 5.63 5.92
N GLY A 759 10.10 5.33 7.22
CA GLY A 759 10.83 6.00 8.31
C GLY A 759 12.15 5.32 8.71
N ARG A 760 12.54 4.23 8.03
CA ARG A 760 13.81 3.53 8.29
C ARG A 760 15.00 4.36 7.81
N LYS A 761 16.12 4.29 8.55
CA LYS A 761 17.37 5.00 8.20
C LYS A 761 18.28 4.21 7.25
N ASP A 762 18.01 2.93 7.05
CA ASP A 762 18.81 2.07 6.17
C ASP A 762 18.23 2.13 4.75
N VAL A 763 18.90 2.88 3.88
CA VAL A 763 18.43 3.24 2.54
C VAL A 763 18.83 2.17 1.53
N ASP A 764 17.84 1.57 0.85
CA ASP A 764 18.07 1.15 -0.53
C ASP A 764 17.99 2.39 -1.42
N ALA A 765 18.99 2.63 -2.27
CA ALA A 765 19.09 3.83 -3.11
C ALA A 765 17.91 4.00 -4.10
N PHE A 766 17.13 2.94 -4.31
CA PHE A 766 15.91 2.93 -5.12
C PHE A 766 14.61 3.17 -4.31
N SER A 767 14.71 3.30 -2.99
CA SER A 767 13.59 3.49 -2.06
C SER A 767 13.43 4.96 -1.61
N PHE A 768 12.21 5.34 -1.22
CA PHE A 768 11.92 6.65 -0.67
C PHE A 768 12.07 6.64 0.87
N SER A 769 12.76 7.64 1.43
CA SER A 769 12.87 7.87 2.88
C SER A 769 12.17 9.16 3.29
N MET A 770 11.41 9.12 4.38
CA MET A 770 10.71 10.29 4.94
C MET A 770 11.64 11.22 5.70
N PHE A 771 12.51 10.66 6.53
CA PHE A 771 13.36 11.39 7.48
C PHE A 771 14.79 11.57 6.97
N GLU A 772 14.96 11.67 5.64
CA GLU A 772 16.24 11.94 5.00
C GLU A 772 16.05 12.86 3.79
N SER A 773 17.06 13.66 3.49
CA SER A 773 17.06 14.64 2.41
C SER A 773 18.09 14.27 1.33
N PRO A 774 17.83 14.59 0.05
CA PRO A 774 18.76 14.29 -1.03
C PRO A 774 20.04 15.12 -0.91
N LEU A 775 21.16 14.58 -1.41
CA LEU A 775 22.47 15.26 -1.42
C LEU A 775 22.38 16.71 -1.91
N GLY A 776 22.99 17.62 -1.15
CA GLY A 776 22.93 19.07 -1.39
C GLY A 776 21.78 19.78 -0.67
N HIS A 777 20.84 19.04 -0.08
CA HIS A 777 19.79 19.56 0.79
C HIS A 777 19.76 18.78 2.12
N TYR A 778 19.08 19.35 3.10
CA TYR A 778 18.95 18.80 4.45
C TYR A 778 17.61 19.25 5.04
N ASP A 779 17.12 18.51 6.03
CA ASP A 779 15.95 18.86 6.84
C ASP A 779 14.66 19.21 6.04
N LEU A 780 14.48 18.63 4.84
CA LEU A 780 13.35 18.93 3.96
C LEU A 780 12.05 18.28 4.47
N ILE A 781 11.00 19.08 4.72
CA ILE A 781 9.70 18.69 5.33
C ILE A 781 9.84 18.20 6.78
N PHE A 782 10.73 17.24 7.02
CA PHE A 782 11.08 16.65 8.31
C PHE A 782 12.60 16.78 8.50
N GLN A 783 13.03 16.91 9.74
CA GLN A 783 14.46 16.92 10.08
C GLN A 783 15.11 15.58 9.72
N ASP A 784 16.36 15.60 9.24
CA ASP A 784 17.12 14.36 8.94
C ASP A 784 17.42 13.55 10.24
N ALA A 785 17.33 14.24 11.38
CA ALA A 785 17.44 13.69 12.73
C ALA A 785 16.29 12.73 13.10
N THR A 786 15.09 12.95 12.55
CA THR A 786 13.85 12.35 13.02
C THR A 786 13.92 10.82 13.02
N ARG A 787 13.53 10.22 14.14
CA ARG A 787 13.47 8.76 14.33
C ARG A 787 12.05 8.23 14.16
N GLN A 788 11.06 9.03 14.55
CA GLN A 788 9.64 8.74 14.44
C GLN A 788 8.82 10.02 14.58
N LEU A 789 7.57 9.98 14.12
CA LEU A 789 6.53 10.94 14.45
C LEU A 789 5.66 10.37 15.58
N GLN A 790 5.54 11.12 16.67
CA GLN A 790 4.70 10.76 17.82
C GLN A 790 3.36 11.51 17.76
N ILE A 791 2.26 10.82 18.04
CA ILE A 791 0.92 11.43 18.13
C ILE A 791 0.87 12.35 19.35
N ILE A 792 0.39 13.58 19.16
CA ILE A 792 0.16 14.53 20.26
C ILE A 792 -1.23 14.25 20.86
N PRO A 793 -1.33 13.98 22.18
CA PRO A 793 -2.60 13.80 22.88
C PRO A 793 -3.52 15.01 22.74
N THR A 794 -4.84 14.77 22.66
CA THR A 794 -5.85 15.80 22.33
C THR A 794 -5.78 17.01 23.25
N GLU A 795 -5.55 16.80 24.54
CA GLU A 795 -5.42 17.86 25.56
C GLU A 795 -4.15 18.72 25.41
N GLN A 796 -3.16 18.25 24.63
CA GLN A 796 -1.90 18.95 24.36
C GLN A 796 -1.88 19.64 22.99
N ARG A 797 -2.94 19.52 22.17
CA ARG A 797 -2.98 20.05 20.78
C ARG A 797 -3.17 21.56 20.66
N ARG A 798 -3.39 22.29 21.78
CA ARG A 798 -3.45 23.76 21.77
C ARG A 798 -2.03 24.33 21.84
N TYR A 799 -1.69 25.29 20.97
CA TYR A 799 -0.30 25.73 20.75
C TYR A 799 0.45 26.15 22.03
N ASP A 800 -0.18 26.88 22.94
CA ASP A 800 0.40 27.33 24.21
C ASP A 800 0.62 26.18 25.20
N THR A 801 -0.29 25.21 25.22
CA THR A 801 -0.17 23.97 26.02
C THR A 801 0.94 23.08 25.46
N TYR A 802 1.03 22.94 24.12
CA TYR A 802 2.12 22.21 23.45
C TYR A 802 3.48 22.84 23.79
N LEU A 803 3.66 24.13 23.47
CA LEU A 803 4.94 24.83 23.56
C LEU A 803 5.39 25.09 25.00
N GLY A 804 4.45 25.19 25.93
CA GLY A 804 4.71 25.36 27.36
C GLY A 804 5.12 26.78 27.76
N GLY A 805 5.02 27.07 29.06
CA GLY A 805 5.20 28.43 29.61
C GLY A 805 6.57 29.05 29.38
N ASN A 806 7.64 28.24 29.23
CA ASN A 806 9.00 28.72 28.98
C ASN A 806 9.13 29.34 27.58
N PHE A 807 8.65 28.64 26.55
CA PHE A 807 8.60 29.18 25.19
C PHE A 807 7.74 30.45 25.13
N MET A 808 6.56 30.41 25.74
CA MET A 808 5.63 31.55 25.77
C MET A 808 6.24 32.79 26.46
N ARG A 809 7.09 32.60 27.47
CA ARG A 809 7.84 33.70 28.12
C ARG A 809 8.93 34.23 27.20
N ALA A 810 9.75 33.36 26.62
CA ALA A 810 10.82 33.75 25.70
C ALA A 810 10.26 34.56 24.52
N ARG A 811 9.16 34.11 23.92
CA ARG A 811 8.51 34.78 22.78
C ARG A 811 8.08 36.21 23.11
N ARG A 812 7.51 36.46 24.30
CA ARG A 812 7.11 37.81 24.77
C ARG A 812 8.28 38.78 24.98
N ILE A 813 9.47 38.28 25.25
CA ILE A 813 10.68 39.11 25.38
C ILE A 813 11.18 39.53 23.99
N THR A 814 11.02 38.66 22.98
CA THR A 814 11.60 38.85 21.65
C THR A 814 10.67 39.46 20.60
N ASP A 815 9.36 39.50 20.85
CA ASP A 815 8.35 39.89 19.87
C ASP A 815 7.25 40.73 20.52
N CYS A 816 7.11 41.98 20.07
CA CYS A 816 6.08 42.91 20.57
C CYS A 816 4.64 42.50 20.25
N TYR A 817 4.42 41.65 19.24
CA TYR A 817 3.08 41.16 18.90
C TYR A 817 2.72 39.91 19.73
N ALA A 818 3.66 39.37 20.51
CA ALA A 818 3.41 38.18 21.30
C ALA A 818 2.53 38.45 22.52
N GLY A 819 1.29 37.94 22.48
CA GLY A 819 0.30 38.15 23.54
C GLY A 819 -0.57 39.38 23.34
N ALA A 820 -0.44 40.10 22.22
CA ALA A 820 -1.49 40.99 21.74
C ALA A 820 -2.69 40.14 21.32
N SER A 821 -3.58 39.85 22.27
CA SER A 821 -4.93 39.41 21.94
C SER A 821 -5.52 40.42 20.95
N GLN A 822 -6.17 39.92 19.89
CA GLN A 822 -6.97 40.80 19.03
C GLN A 822 -8.10 41.39 19.87
N LEU A 823 -7.82 42.54 20.49
CA LEU A 823 -8.82 43.52 20.83
C LEU A 823 -9.36 44.02 19.48
N ALA A 824 -10.28 43.23 18.91
CA ALA A 824 -11.24 43.72 17.96
C ALA A 824 -12.04 44.79 18.70
N ILE A 825 -11.54 46.03 18.66
CA ILE A 825 -12.21 47.20 19.19
C ILE A 825 -13.47 47.35 18.36
N SER A 826 -14.53 46.74 18.85
CA SER A 826 -15.83 46.70 18.20
C SER A 826 -16.23 48.13 17.88
N SER A 827 -16.48 48.42 16.61
CA SER A 827 -16.93 49.74 16.16
C SER A 827 -18.25 50.14 16.82
N LEU A 828 -19.06 49.17 17.28
CA LEU A 828 -20.22 49.39 18.15
C LEU A 828 -19.83 49.96 19.53
N LEU A 829 -18.70 49.55 20.13
CA LEU A 829 -18.24 50.08 21.42
C LEU A 829 -17.79 51.55 21.30
N LEU A 830 -17.10 51.92 20.22
CA LEU A 830 -16.82 53.34 19.93
C LEU A 830 -18.09 54.13 19.62
N LEU A 831 -19.05 53.58 18.88
CA LEU A 831 -20.33 54.24 18.61
C LEU A 831 -21.17 54.41 19.87
N CYS A 832 -21.20 53.44 20.78
CA CYS A 832 -21.87 53.55 22.08
C CYS A 832 -21.21 54.61 22.97
N LEU A 833 -19.87 54.67 23.03
CA LEU A 833 -19.16 55.70 23.78
C LEU A 833 -19.42 57.11 23.22
N ASN A 834 -19.43 57.27 21.90
CA ASN A 834 -19.78 58.55 21.27
C ASN A 834 -21.26 58.92 21.47
N ALA A 835 -22.19 57.97 21.46
CA ALA A 835 -23.61 58.22 21.73
C ALA A 835 -23.88 58.60 23.20
N ILE A 836 -23.11 58.03 24.15
CA ILE A 836 -23.16 58.41 25.56
C ILE A 836 -22.56 59.82 25.76
N ALA A 837 -21.45 60.14 25.08
CA ALA A 837 -20.87 61.49 25.09
C ALA A 837 -21.83 62.54 24.50
N LEU A 838 -22.53 62.25 23.40
CA LEU A 838 -23.53 63.16 22.83
C LEU A 838 -24.72 63.41 23.79
N ARG A 839 -25.11 62.42 24.60
CA ARG A 839 -26.15 62.55 25.63
C ARG A 839 -25.70 63.28 26.90
N LEU A 840 -24.42 63.63 27.02
CA LEU A 840 -23.89 64.48 28.10
C LEU A 840 -23.67 65.93 27.64
N PHE A 841 -23.88 66.22 26.36
CA PHE A 841 -23.77 67.56 25.75
C PHE A 841 -25.10 68.10 25.21
N LEU A 842 -26.20 67.38 25.43
CA LEU A 842 -27.61 67.76 25.19
C LEU A 842 -28.38 67.64 26.50
#